data_AF-A0A1G7SXM8-F1
#
_entry.id   AF-A0A1G7SXM8-F1
#
_cell.length_a   1.000
_cell.length_b   1.000
_cell.length_c   1.000
_cell.angle_alpha   90.00
_cell.angle_beta   90.00
_cell.angle_gamma   90.00
#
_symmetry.space_group_name_H-M   'P 1'
#
loop_
_entity.id
_entity.type
_entity.pdbx_description
1 polymer ?
#
loop_
_entity_poly.entity_id
_entity_poly.type
_entity_poly.pdbx_seq_one_letter_code
_entity_poly.pdbx_strand_id
1 'polypeptide(L)'
;MPASRARRTTAATATTALLLGMLSAGVITAPVASAAEGPVDAGIVVPKVDGLPADFINGVDVSSVLSLEASGVVFRDDAGEPADLFDVLADHDVTDVRVRVWNDPFDADGNGYGGGDVDVDRAVEIGRRATEAGLRVLVDFHYSDFWADPAKQQAPKAWRDLGVDEKAAQTRDYTADALEEFADAGVDVHMVQVGNETNNAVAGVTGWPGMAKIFSAGSAAVRDVYPDALVAVHFTNPETAGRYAGYAANLKTYGVDYDVFASSYYPFWHGSTANLTSVLRQVADTYGKKVMVAETSWAHTLDDADGHGNVIDLPSEATQYPVSVQGQATAVRNVIQAVVDVGDAGIGVFYWEPAWLPVGPPDRLAQNKVLWERDGSGWASSFAGEYEPEDAGHWYGGSAWDNQALFAADGTPLESLNVFSYARTGAVAPREVVDVEDPTVSFTDGDDIVLPATVAVTFNDGSVDDETVEWSRDAEWIGGPGTYTLGGTTSSGHATTVTVVIRPVNGLRNPGFEDADVSMWRVTGEGLALRATDDPRTGERSAHFYSGSAYTYTLRQTVSGLPAGRYSASGALQGDGEGSDGNVRLTVSSGDAAASADFGLDGWRAWSTPVTDAVTVAEGGSATVEVAASLPAGAWGTLDDLVLTRAADAVDTAGLRALVDRADDVERSAATTGSIETLDEAVRIARLVLSSSAPSADRVTAAEAALTAAFDGLVLVGEAPAPVVLPVAVTVGEGEPVRLPASVTVRAWDGAVRTAPATWSDAVSWITGPGEYQVRGRAAGTDVTAAVTVTAAAWVRDGGFESSDASPWTVTGTGATIGATTDASAGARAVSFWSGSAYRFAVTQRIAGVTPGTYAVSATAQGDGEQGDGEGNGALTVTATTGGRTVDAPVPLEGWQQFRTGTTPAVTVGADGILTVGVAADLPAEAWGTVDQIRVVRTGERVSTGELAAGIADLEALDTAPYAAWSSARIPAAVEKARIVVAAAWPTAAEVDRARALLVDVRAGLVRTDADTATARPGTATLSNDNGYDTGLKDGDYTLTMNLWWGENASSVRFYENGRLLDTVPLAYRGTWAQTARVPVTGRADGTYRYTAVLANTRGETRTAEMTVVVDAAAPGIPVLSHDNDDGDGTFTVTANLWWGTNATSYRVFEDGRVVAEGDLAARTPKAQQATYAASGVSRGSHAYRVEFRNAAGTSTSTPLTVTVRR
;
A
#
# COMPACT_ATOMS: atom_id res chain seq x y z
N MET A 1 17.72 -38.44 36.05
CA MET A 1 18.62 -38.32 37.23
C MET A 1 19.51 -37.10 37.00
N PRO A 2 20.01 -36.42 38.05
CA PRO A 2 19.33 -35.93 39.27
C PRO A 2 19.59 -34.38 39.41
N ALA A 3 19.25 -33.59 40.44
CA ALA A 3 18.67 -33.84 41.77
C ALA A 3 18.02 -32.57 42.40
N SER A 4 16.86 -32.74 43.06
CA SER A 4 16.54 -32.24 44.44
C SER A 4 16.34 -30.72 44.71
N ARG A 5 15.51 -30.23 45.66
CA ARG A 5 14.88 -30.82 46.87
C ARG A 5 13.46 -30.26 47.20
N ALA A 6 12.64 -31.15 47.79
CA ALA A 6 11.72 -31.06 48.96
C ALA A 6 10.90 -29.77 49.27
N ARG A 7 9.56 -29.73 49.51
CA ARG A 7 8.47 -30.67 49.92
C ARG A 7 8.06 -30.64 51.42
N ARG A 8 6.72 -30.66 51.61
CA ARG A 8 5.84 -30.91 52.82
C ARG A 8 5.28 -29.62 53.47
N THR A 9 4.04 -29.53 54.00
CA THR A 9 2.78 -30.35 54.03
C THR A 9 1.62 -29.40 54.52
N THR A 10 0.31 -29.72 54.70
CA THR A 10 -0.45 -30.99 54.89
C THR A 10 -1.98 -30.82 54.64
N ALA A 11 -2.63 -31.83 54.04
CA ALA A 11 -4.02 -32.31 54.29
C ALA A 11 -5.25 -31.40 53.90
N ALA A 12 -6.45 -31.94 53.56
CA ALA A 12 -6.93 -33.34 53.67
C ALA A 12 -8.00 -33.77 52.61
N THR A 13 -7.84 -35.01 52.14
CA THR A 13 -8.86 -36.06 51.79
C THR A 13 -10.15 -35.76 51.01
N ALA A 14 -10.18 -36.41 49.84
CA ALA A 14 -11.29 -36.66 48.93
C ALA A 14 -12.34 -37.74 49.36
N THR A 15 -13.37 -37.89 48.50
CA THR A 15 -13.95 -39.14 47.91
C THR A 15 -15.43 -39.48 48.21
N THR A 16 -16.14 -39.84 47.12
CA THR A 16 -17.26 -40.83 46.96
C THR A 16 -18.74 -40.43 47.05
N ALA A 17 -19.32 -40.19 45.85
CA ALA A 17 -20.46 -40.90 45.23
C ALA A 17 -21.95 -40.83 45.71
N LEU A 18 -22.80 -40.91 44.68
CA LEU A 18 -24.18 -41.45 44.58
C LEU A 18 -25.40 -40.60 45.00
N LEU A 19 -26.11 -40.12 43.96
CA LEU A 19 -27.54 -40.30 43.66
C LEU A 19 -28.64 -40.02 44.72
N LEU A 20 -29.59 -39.22 44.23
CA LEU A 20 -31.05 -39.28 44.43
C LEU A 20 -31.66 -38.62 45.68
N GLY A 21 -32.66 -37.76 45.44
CA GLY A 21 -33.79 -37.60 46.37
C GLY A 21 -34.18 -36.16 46.72
N MET A 22 -35.24 -35.69 46.04
CA MET A 22 -36.22 -34.67 46.47
C MET A 22 -36.18 -34.23 47.95
N LEU A 23 -36.30 -32.92 48.23
CA LEU A 23 -37.53 -32.33 48.79
C LEU A 23 -37.40 -30.81 49.06
N SER A 24 -38.26 -30.04 48.39
CA SER A 24 -39.09 -28.94 48.90
C SER A 24 -38.66 -28.16 50.16
N ALA A 25 -38.07 -26.98 49.95
CA ALA A 25 -38.23 -25.77 50.76
C ALA A 25 -37.96 -24.58 49.80
N GLY A 26 -38.69 -23.49 49.76
CA GLY A 26 -39.30 -22.73 50.84
C GLY A 26 -38.93 -21.27 50.57
N VAL A 27 -39.64 -20.64 49.63
CA VAL A 27 -39.25 -19.35 49.03
C VAL A 27 -39.27 -18.25 50.10
N ILE A 28 -38.10 -17.67 50.38
CA ILE A 28 -37.97 -16.38 51.03
C ILE A 28 -37.55 -15.39 49.95
N THR A 29 -38.52 -14.63 49.44
CA THR A 29 -38.26 -13.50 48.55
C THR A 29 -37.55 -12.40 49.33
N ALA A 30 -36.25 -12.20 49.08
CA ALA A 30 -35.63 -10.91 49.33
C ALA A 30 -36.27 -9.87 48.37
N PRO A 31 -36.48 -8.62 48.80
CA PRO A 31 -36.99 -7.60 47.90
C PRO A 31 -35.91 -7.29 46.86
N VAL A 32 -36.30 -7.34 45.58
CA VAL A 32 -35.48 -6.78 44.49
C VAL A 32 -35.30 -5.29 44.78
N ALA A 33 -34.06 -4.83 44.80
CA ALA A 33 -33.79 -3.39 44.90
C ALA A 33 -34.32 -2.74 43.60
N SER A 34 -35.18 -1.73 43.74
CA SER A 34 -35.58 -0.90 42.61
C SER A 34 -34.33 -0.29 41.99
N ALA A 35 -34.15 -0.44 40.69
CA ALA A 35 -33.28 0.46 39.94
C ALA A 35 -33.72 1.90 40.20
N ALA A 36 -32.77 2.83 40.24
CA ALA A 36 -33.08 4.23 40.48
C ALA A 36 -33.77 4.84 39.25
N GLU A 37 -34.95 5.44 39.41
CA GLU A 37 -35.70 6.09 38.32
C GLU A 37 -35.13 7.47 37.91
N GLY A 38 -33.86 7.75 38.19
CA GLY A 38 -33.19 9.03 37.90
C GLY A 38 -32.02 8.86 36.92
N PRO A 39 -31.52 9.97 36.35
CA PRO A 39 -30.35 9.92 35.48
C PRO A 39 -29.11 9.45 36.26
N VAL A 40 -28.18 8.82 35.55
CA VAL A 40 -26.89 8.37 36.09
C VAL A 40 -25.85 9.48 36.09
N ASP A 41 -24.92 9.45 37.04
CA ASP A 41 -23.73 10.32 37.02
C ASP A 41 -22.73 9.77 35.99
N ALA A 42 -22.24 10.63 35.10
CA ALA A 42 -21.39 10.30 33.96
C ALA A 42 -20.38 11.43 33.66
N GLY A 43 -19.47 11.24 32.71
CA GLY A 43 -18.62 12.27 32.10
C GLY A 43 -19.31 13.00 30.93
N ILE A 44 -20.29 12.37 30.28
CA ILE A 44 -21.15 12.98 29.25
C ILE A 44 -22.59 13.23 29.73
N VAL A 45 -23.25 14.25 29.18
CA VAL A 45 -24.68 14.52 29.41
C VAL A 45 -25.50 13.90 28.27
N VAL A 46 -26.41 12.99 28.60
CA VAL A 46 -27.32 12.40 27.61
C VAL A 46 -28.75 12.56 28.11
N PRO A 47 -29.57 13.45 27.53
CA PRO A 47 -30.97 13.56 27.91
C PRO A 47 -31.69 12.25 27.59
N LYS A 48 -32.46 11.73 28.56
CA LYS A 48 -33.34 10.57 28.35
C LYS A 48 -34.21 10.76 27.10
N VAL A 49 -34.44 9.69 26.35
CA VAL A 49 -35.36 9.66 25.22
C VAL A 49 -36.76 9.36 25.77
N ASP A 50 -37.67 10.34 25.66
CA ASP A 50 -39.03 10.18 26.12
C ASP A 50 -39.79 9.23 25.18
N GLY A 51 -40.46 8.23 25.76
CA GLY A 51 -41.26 7.24 25.03
C GLY A 51 -40.49 6.05 24.45
N LEU A 52 -39.16 5.95 24.66
CA LEU A 52 -38.31 4.87 24.14
C LEU A 52 -38.83 3.47 24.55
N PRO A 53 -39.23 2.60 23.59
CA PRO A 53 -39.71 1.25 23.88
C PRO A 53 -38.64 0.35 24.54
N ALA A 54 -39.11 -0.60 25.35
CA ALA A 54 -38.22 -1.57 26.03
C ALA A 54 -37.56 -2.55 25.04
N ASP A 55 -38.23 -2.81 23.92
CA ASP A 55 -37.81 -3.68 22.80
C ASP A 55 -37.23 -2.91 21.60
N PHE A 56 -36.97 -1.60 21.76
CA PHE A 56 -36.30 -0.78 20.74
C PHE A 56 -34.89 -1.30 20.47
N ILE A 57 -34.59 -1.49 19.18
CA ILE A 57 -33.31 -2.02 18.70
C ILE A 57 -32.22 -0.95 18.83
N ASN A 58 -31.24 -1.24 19.68
CA ASN A 58 -29.98 -0.54 19.79
C ASN A 58 -28.94 -1.33 18.98
N GLY A 59 -28.82 -1.05 17.68
CA GLY A 59 -28.02 -1.85 16.76
C GLY A 59 -26.63 -1.26 16.47
N VAL A 60 -25.70 -2.11 16.04
CA VAL A 60 -24.42 -1.69 15.44
C VAL A 60 -24.05 -2.56 14.24
N ASP A 61 -23.38 -2.01 13.22
CA ASP A 61 -22.71 -2.77 12.15
C ASP A 61 -21.21 -2.86 12.47
N VAL A 62 -20.65 -4.06 12.63
CA VAL A 62 -19.22 -4.27 12.94
C VAL A 62 -18.56 -5.23 11.96
N SER A 63 -18.99 -5.22 10.70
CA SER A 63 -18.60 -6.27 9.76
C SER A 63 -17.10 -6.29 9.43
N SER A 64 -16.38 -5.17 9.65
CA SER A 64 -14.91 -5.08 9.54
C SER A 64 -14.13 -5.94 10.56
N VAL A 65 -14.77 -6.37 11.66
CA VAL A 65 -14.10 -6.93 12.86
C VAL A 65 -13.10 -8.05 12.57
N LEU A 66 -13.46 -9.04 11.74
CA LEU A 66 -12.62 -10.21 11.48
C LEU A 66 -11.34 -9.86 10.69
N SER A 67 -11.38 -8.82 9.87
CA SER A 67 -10.20 -8.34 9.13
C SER A 67 -9.28 -7.50 10.01
N LEU A 68 -9.86 -6.69 10.91
CA LEU A 68 -9.11 -5.93 11.90
C LEU A 68 -8.36 -6.85 12.87
N GLU A 69 -9.03 -7.89 13.38
CA GLU A 69 -8.42 -8.92 14.22
C GLU A 69 -7.29 -9.67 13.48
N ALA A 70 -7.47 -9.99 12.19
CA ALA A 70 -6.43 -10.60 11.35
C ALA A 70 -5.22 -9.66 11.13
N SER A 71 -5.45 -8.35 11.02
CA SER A 71 -4.40 -7.33 11.00
C SER A 71 -3.76 -7.06 12.37
N GLY A 72 -4.31 -7.59 13.46
CA GLY A 72 -3.76 -7.51 14.81
C GLY A 72 -4.31 -6.38 15.68
N VAL A 73 -5.46 -5.81 15.32
CA VAL A 73 -6.23 -4.91 16.19
C VAL A 73 -6.74 -5.69 17.42
N VAL A 74 -6.82 -5.02 18.57
CA VAL A 74 -7.24 -5.62 19.85
C VAL A 74 -8.27 -4.70 20.51
N PHE A 75 -9.49 -5.18 20.67
CA PHE A 75 -10.56 -4.51 21.42
C PHE A 75 -10.39 -4.72 22.94
N ARG A 76 -10.98 -3.83 23.74
CA ARG A 76 -10.83 -3.78 25.19
C ARG A 76 -12.15 -3.52 25.90
N ASP A 77 -12.20 -3.86 27.19
CA ASP A 77 -13.28 -3.48 28.10
C ASP A 77 -13.06 -2.09 28.73
N ASP A 78 -14.03 -1.64 29.55
CA ASP A 78 -13.96 -0.42 30.37
C ASP A 78 -12.74 -0.37 31.33
N ALA A 79 -12.11 -1.52 31.63
CA ALA A 79 -10.91 -1.59 32.46
C ALA A 79 -9.61 -1.47 31.63
N GLY A 80 -9.71 -1.43 30.30
CA GLY A 80 -8.59 -1.40 29.36
C GLY A 80 -7.95 -2.78 29.12
N GLU A 81 -8.55 -3.86 29.62
CA GLU A 81 -8.07 -5.22 29.40
C GLU A 81 -8.62 -5.78 28.07
N PRO A 82 -7.87 -6.63 27.33
CA PRO A 82 -8.35 -7.19 26.07
C PRO A 82 -9.63 -8.02 26.23
N ALA A 83 -10.64 -7.70 25.43
CA ALA A 83 -11.97 -8.32 25.47
C ALA A 83 -12.48 -8.64 24.06
N ASP A 84 -13.50 -9.51 23.96
CA ASP A 84 -14.21 -9.73 22.71
C ASP A 84 -15.15 -8.53 22.43
N LEU A 85 -15.17 -8.05 21.19
CA LEU A 85 -15.98 -6.89 20.80
C LEU A 85 -17.47 -7.11 21.09
N PHE A 86 -18.00 -8.30 20.87
CA PHE A 86 -19.43 -8.59 21.03
C PHE A 86 -19.84 -8.62 22.51
N ASP A 87 -18.99 -9.13 23.40
CA ASP A 87 -19.20 -9.06 24.86
C ASP A 87 -19.26 -7.59 25.32
N VAL A 88 -18.32 -6.75 24.88
CA VAL A 88 -18.27 -5.31 25.24
C VAL A 88 -19.52 -4.59 24.74
N LEU A 89 -19.94 -4.81 23.49
CA LEU A 89 -21.16 -4.21 22.93
C LEU A 89 -22.40 -4.60 23.76
N ALA A 90 -22.54 -5.87 24.15
CA ALA A 90 -23.65 -6.35 24.97
C ALA A 90 -23.68 -5.71 26.37
N ASP A 91 -22.52 -5.51 27.00
CA ASP A 91 -22.41 -4.83 28.30
C ASP A 91 -22.83 -3.33 28.24
N HIS A 92 -22.82 -2.69 27.05
CA HIS A 92 -23.27 -1.30 26.83
C HIS A 92 -24.70 -1.15 26.27
N ASP A 93 -25.60 -2.12 26.52
CA ASP A 93 -27.02 -2.10 26.08
C ASP A 93 -27.22 -2.08 24.53
N VAL A 94 -26.25 -2.56 23.75
CA VAL A 94 -26.48 -2.96 22.34
C VAL A 94 -27.31 -4.24 22.33
N THR A 95 -28.24 -4.37 21.37
CA THR A 95 -29.18 -5.50 21.29
C THR A 95 -29.06 -6.32 20.00
N ASP A 96 -28.54 -5.71 18.93
CA ASP A 96 -28.51 -6.30 17.59
C ASP A 96 -27.20 -5.94 16.86
N VAL A 97 -26.64 -6.89 16.12
CA VAL A 97 -25.51 -6.71 15.21
C VAL A 97 -26.00 -6.79 13.77
N ARG A 98 -25.69 -5.78 12.96
CA ARG A 98 -25.78 -5.84 11.51
C ARG A 98 -24.48 -6.41 10.94
N VAL A 99 -24.60 -7.25 9.92
CA VAL A 99 -23.48 -7.73 9.13
C VAL A 99 -23.77 -7.61 7.64
N ARG A 100 -22.93 -6.88 6.90
CA ARG A 100 -22.98 -6.83 5.42
C ARG A 100 -22.48 -8.15 4.82
N VAL A 101 -23.06 -8.55 3.70
CA VAL A 101 -22.69 -9.77 2.99
C VAL A 101 -22.57 -9.50 1.49
N TRP A 102 -21.37 -9.73 0.97
CA TRP A 102 -21.05 -9.75 -0.46
C TRP A 102 -21.07 -11.18 -1.01
N ASN A 103 -21.34 -11.29 -2.31
CA ASN A 103 -21.49 -12.57 -2.99
C ASN A 103 -20.15 -13.29 -3.21
N ASP A 104 -19.15 -12.58 -3.73
CA ASP A 104 -17.80 -13.09 -3.98
C ASP A 104 -16.78 -11.93 -3.94
N PRO A 105 -16.39 -11.44 -2.75
CA PRO A 105 -15.55 -10.24 -2.58
C PRO A 105 -14.06 -10.49 -2.87
N PHE A 106 -13.75 -11.30 -3.87
CA PHE A 106 -12.40 -11.71 -4.24
C PHE A 106 -12.17 -11.60 -5.76
N ASP A 107 -10.91 -11.42 -6.14
CA ASP A 107 -10.47 -11.59 -7.52
C ASP A 107 -10.31 -13.08 -7.91
N ALA A 108 -10.02 -13.35 -9.18
CA ALA A 108 -9.84 -14.71 -9.70
C ALA A 108 -8.64 -15.49 -9.12
N ASP A 109 -7.67 -14.81 -8.48
CA ASP A 109 -6.53 -15.42 -7.78
C ASP A 109 -6.80 -15.61 -6.27
N GLY A 110 -7.94 -15.12 -5.76
CA GLY A 110 -8.37 -15.22 -4.37
C GLY A 110 -7.89 -14.08 -3.47
N ASN A 111 -7.51 -12.93 -4.03
CA ASN A 111 -7.18 -11.74 -3.25
C ASN A 111 -8.46 -10.96 -2.91
N GLY A 112 -8.62 -10.60 -1.63
CA GLY A 112 -9.82 -9.89 -1.14
C GLY A 112 -9.90 -8.46 -1.64
N TYR A 113 -11.12 -7.99 -1.94
CA TYR A 113 -11.42 -6.62 -2.39
C TYR A 113 -11.33 -5.58 -1.25
N GLY A 114 -11.20 -5.99 0.00
CA GLY A 114 -11.18 -5.12 1.18
C GLY A 114 -12.55 -4.94 1.83
N GLY A 115 -12.69 -3.93 2.67
CA GLY A 115 -13.93 -3.61 3.36
C GLY A 115 -14.39 -4.68 4.36
N GLY A 116 -13.48 -5.54 4.82
CA GLY A 116 -13.73 -6.71 5.67
C GLY A 116 -13.77 -8.06 4.93
N ASP A 117 -13.73 -8.05 3.59
CA ASP A 117 -13.87 -9.22 2.71
C ASP A 117 -15.11 -10.08 3.03
N VAL A 118 -16.22 -9.45 3.43
CA VAL A 118 -17.32 -10.11 4.15
C VAL A 118 -18.22 -10.94 3.24
N ASP A 119 -17.78 -12.16 2.96
CA ASP A 119 -18.54 -13.25 2.36
C ASP A 119 -19.51 -13.92 3.36
N VAL A 120 -20.22 -14.97 2.91
CA VAL A 120 -21.17 -15.74 3.74
C VAL A 120 -20.46 -16.40 4.93
N ASP A 121 -19.31 -17.05 4.72
CA ASP A 121 -18.54 -17.73 5.78
C ASP A 121 -18.17 -16.76 6.93
N ARG A 122 -17.67 -15.57 6.59
CA ARG A 122 -17.32 -14.52 7.56
C ARG A 122 -18.55 -13.93 8.23
N ALA A 123 -19.63 -13.72 7.48
CA ALA A 123 -20.87 -13.19 8.03
C ALA A 123 -21.54 -14.16 9.02
N VAL A 124 -21.47 -15.48 8.75
CA VAL A 124 -21.92 -16.54 9.67
C VAL A 124 -21.09 -16.54 10.96
N GLU A 125 -19.76 -16.41 10.88
CA GLU A 125 -18.88 -16.36 12.05
C GLU A 125 -19.13 -15.10 12.92
N ILE A 126 -19.35 -13.94 12.29
CA ILE A 126 -19.77 -12.70 12.97
C ILE A 126 -21.13 -12.91 13.66
N GLY A 127 -22.10 -13.49 12.95
CA GLY A 127 -23.43 -13.77 13.51
C GLY A 127 -23.40 -14.76 14.67
N ARG A 128 -22.52 -15.77 14.61
CA ARG A 128 -22.30 -16.74 15.69
C ARG A 128 -21.75 -16.06 16.94
N ARG A 129 -20.72 -15.21 16.80
CA ARG A 129 -20.14 -14.46 17.93
C ARG A 129 -21.14 -13.49 18.56
N ALA A 130 -21.90 -12.76 17.74
CA ALA A 130 -22.99 -11.92 18.21
C ALA A 130 -24.02 -12.72 19.03
N THR A 131 -24.47 -13.87 18.51
CA THR A 131 -25.44 -14.76 19.20
C THR A 131 -24.88 -15.31 20.52
N GLU A 132 -23.58 -15.61 20.58
CA GLU A 132 -22.91 -16.08 21.81
C GLU A 132 -22.83 -15.01 22.91
N ALA A 133 -22.67 -13.73 22.54
CA ALA A 133 -22.78 -12.58 23.44
C ALA A 133 -24.24 -12.23 23.81
N GLY A 134 -25.23 -12.89 23.20
CA GLY A 134 -26.66 -12.64 23.43
C GLY A 134 -27.26 -11.51 22.56
N LEU A 135 -26.53 -11.08 21.53
CA LEU A 135 -26.97 -10.10 20.54
C LEU A 135 -27.71 -10.82 19.39
N ARG A 136 -28.77 -10.19 18.88
CA ARG A 136 -29.49 -10.66 17.68
C ARG A 136 -28.79 -10.23 16.41
N VAL A 137 -29.11 -10.82 15.26
CA VAL A 137 -28.44 -10.52 13.99
C VAL A 137 -29.39 -9.94 12.93
N LEU A 138 -28.93 -8.89 12.26
CA LEU A 138 -29.46 -8.38 10.99
C LEU A 138 -28.47 -8.75 9.87
N VAL A 139 -28.88 -9.64 8.98
CA VAL A 139 -28.07 -10.02 7.80
C VAL A 139 -28.38 -9.08 6.64
N ASP A 140 -27.40 -8.35 6.13
CA ASP A 140 -27.57 -7.40 5.03
C ASP A 140 -26.92 -7.91 3.73
N PHE A 141 -27.75 -8.46 2.85
CA PHE A 141 -27.28 -8.89 1.54
C PHE A 141 -27.21 -7.69 0.59
N HIS A 142 -25.99 -7.30 0.22
CA HIS A 142 -25.75 -6.25 -0.78
C HIS A 142 -26.20 -6.67 -2.19
N TYR A 143 -26.19 -7.98 -2.49
CA TYR A 143 -26.37 -8.54 -3.84
C TYR A 143 -25.40 -7.94 -4.86
N SER A 144 -24.13 -7.89 -4.47
CA SER A 144 -22.97 -7.39 -5.21
C SER A 144 -21.73 -8.09 -4.61
N ASP A 145 -20.64 -8.16 -5.38
CA ASP A 145 -19.35 -8.64 -4.86
C ASP A 145 -18.59 -7.57 -4.05
N PHE A 146 -19.05 -6.32 -4.08
CA PHE A 146 -18.45 -5.23 -3.33
C PHE A 146 -19.48 -4.16 -2.95
N TRP A 147 -19.03 -3.04 -2.34
CA TRP A 147 -19.87 -1.95 -1.84
C TRP A 147 -21.09 -1.64 -2.73
N ALA A 148 -22.25 -1.53 -2.09
CA ALA A 148 -23.52 -1.22 -2.76
C ALA A 148 -24.17 -0.01 -2.09
N ASP A 149 -24.37 1.06 -2.86
CA ASP A 149 -24.81 2.39 -2.45
C ASP A 149 -25.66 3.05 -3.58
N PRO A 150 -26.08 4.33 -3.53
CA PRO A 150 -26.89 4.93 -4.59
C PRO A 150 -26.24 5.00 -5.98
N ALA A 151 -24.91 4.98 -6.06
CA ALA A 151 -24.14 5.04 -7.30
C ALA A 151 -23.64 3.64 -7.73
N LYS A 152 -23.18 2.83 -6.78
CA LYS A 152 -22.63 1.48 -6.99
C LYS A 152 -23.69 0.42 -6.68
N GLN A 153 -24.17 -0.28 -7.70
CA GLN A 153 -25.14 -1.39 -7.58
C GLN A 153 -24.82 -2.46 -8.63
N GLN A 154 -23.54 -2.78 -8.79
CA GLN A 154 -23.06 -3.79 -9.73
C GLN A 154 -23.73 -5.15 -9.44
N ALA A 155 -23.92 -5.96 -10.49
CA ALA A 155 -24.30 -7.36 -10.29
C ALA A 155 -23.05 -8.17 -9.93
N PRO A 156 -23.14 -9.17 -9.02
CA PRO A 156 -22.08 -10.13 -8.75
C PRO A 156 -21.47 -10.67 -10.05
N LYS A 157 -20.16 -10.95 -10.07
CA LYS A 157 -19.43 -11.45 -11.24
C LYS A 157 -20.16 -12.62 -11.91
N ALA A 158 -20.64 -13.57 -11.09
CA ALA A 158 -21.40 -14.74 -11.53
C ALA A 158 -22.77 -14.43 -12.16
N TRP A 159 -23.37 -13.27 -11.84
CA TRP A 159 -24.71 -12.89 -12.30
C TRP A 159 -24.70 -11.85 -13.41
N ARG A 160 -23.55 -11.21 -13.69
CA ARG A 160 -23.40 -10.05 -14.60
C ARG A 160 -24.23 -10.14 -15.88
N ASP A 161 -24.07 -11.22 -16.63
CA ASP A 161 -24.67 -11.43 -17.96
C ASP A 161 -26.08 -12.05 -17.94
N LEU A 162 -26.64 -12.33 -16.76
CA LEU A 162 -27.98 -12.93 -16.61
C LEU A 162 -29.12 -11.92 -16.83
N GLY A 163 -30.24 -12.41 -17.38
CA GLY A 163 -31.48 -11.64 -17.48
C GLY A 163 -32.14 -11.41 -16.12
N VAL A 164 -33.03 -10.41 -16.02
CA VAL A 164 -33.66 -10.02 -14.73
C VAL A 164 -34.39 -11.18 -14.03
N ASP A 165 -35.04 -12.08 -14.76
CA ASP A 165 -35.72 -13.24 -14.18
C ASP A 165 -34.75 -14.33 -13.71
N GLU A 166 -33.58 -14.44 -14.34
CA GLU A 166 -32.50 -15.35 -13.94
C GLU A 166 -31.74 -14.79 -12.73
N LYS A 167 -31.48 -13.47 -12.71
CA LYS A 167 -30.96 -12.75 -11.53
C LYS A 167 -31.89 -12.93 -10.34
N ALA A 168 -33.21 -12.76 -10.51
CA ALA A 168 -34.17 -13.00 -9.43
C ALA A 168 -34.16 -14.46 -8.92
N ALA A 169 -33.98 -15.45 -9.80
CA ALA A 169 -33.79 -16.83 -9.36
C ALA A 169 -32.50 -17.00 -8.54
N GLN A 170 -31.36 -16.49 -9.04
CA GLN A 170 -30.09 -16.52 -8.33
C GLN A 170 -30.12 -15.78 -6.98
N THR A 171 -30.81 -14.64 -6.90
CA THR A 171 -31.06 -13.94 -5.63
C THR A 171 -31.78 -14.86 -4.64
N ARG A 172 -32.87 -15.52 -5.05
CA ARG A 172 -33.62 -16.41 -4.15
C ARG A 172 -32.77 -17.60 -3.69
N ASP A 173 -32.06 -18.23 -4.62
CA ASP A 173 -31.27 -19.42 -4.32
C ASP A 173 -30.09 -19.04 -3.39
N TYR A 174 -29.33 -17.98 -3.70
CA TYR A 174 -28.23 -17.48 -2.85
C TYR A 174 -28.69 -17.03 -1.46
N THR A 175 -29.80 -16.28 -1.35
CA THR A 175 -30.32 -15.86 -0.03
C THR A 175 -30.80 -17.06 0.78
N ALA A 176 -31.35 -18.10 0.14
CA ALA A 176 -31.78 -19.30 0.85
C ALA A 176 -30.58 -20.11 1.34
N ASP A 177 -29.63 -20.42 0.44
CA ASP A 177 -28.42 -21.18 0.76
C ASP A 177 -27.62 -20.51 1.89
N ALA A 178 -27.36 -19.20 1.79
CA ALA A 178 -26.66 -18.45 2.83
C ALA A 178 -27.41 -18.46 4.17
N LEU A 179 -28.74 -18.25 4.17
CA LEU A 179 -29.52 -18.29 5.42
C LEU A 179 -29.62 -19.70 6.01
N GLU A 180 -29.56 -20.76 5.21
CA GLU A 180 -29.45 -22.14 5.71
C GLU A 180 -28.12 -22.34 6.47
N GLU A 181 -27.01 -21.74 6.01
CA GLU A 181 -25.73 -21.76 6.74
C GLU A 181 -25.78 -20.99 8.07
N PHE A 182 -26.42 -19.81 8.10
CA PHE A 182 -26.70 -19.09 9.36
C PHE A 182 -27.55 -19.93 10.33
N ALA A 183 -28.54 -20.66 9.82
CA ALA A 183 -29.42 -21.51 10.62
C ALA A 183 -28.70 -22.75 11.16
N ASP A 184 -27.86 -23.41 10.35
CA ASP A 184 -27.04 -24.56 10.75
C ASP A 184 -25.95 -24.17 11.77
N ALA A 185 -25.41 -22.94 11.69
CA ALA A 185 -24.53 -22.35 12.69
C ALA A 185 -25.26 -21.92 13.99
N GLY A 186 -26.61 -21.87 13.97
CA GLY A 186 -27.43 -21.53 15.13
C GLY A 186 -27.53 -20.04 15.42
N VAL A 187 -27.36 -19.18 14.42
CA VAL A 187 -27.41 -17.71 14.57
C VAL A 187 -28.85 -17.21 14.79
N ASP A 188 -29.03 -16.30 15.74
CA ASP A 188 -30.32 -15.64 16.04
C ASP A 188 -30.60 -14.50 15.04
N VAL A 189 -30.89 -14.88 13.79
CA VAL A 189 -31.26 -13.95 12.71
C VAL A 189 -32.66 -13.38 12.99
N HIS A 190 -32.69 -12.13 13.45
CA HIS A 190 -33.89 -11.38 13.79
C HIS A 190 -34.43 -10.58 12.59
N MET A 191 -33.55 -10.18 11.67
CA MET A 191 -33.90 -9.40 10.49
C MET A 191 -32.99 -9.73 9.31
N VAL A 192 -33.51 -9.62 8.08
CA VAL A 192 -32.72 -9.72 6.85
C VAL A 192 -33.03 -8.52 5.96
N GLN A 193 -31.99 -7.80 5.56
CA GLN A 193 -32.07 -6.69 4.61
C GLN A 193 -31.82 -7.19 3.19
N VAL A 194 -32.75 -6.86 2.30
CA VAL A 194 -32.78 -7.32 0.91
C VAL A 194 -32.28 -6.20 -0.01
N GLY A 195 -30.95 -6.04 -0.06
CA GLY A 195 -30.25 -4.99 -0.80
C GLY A 195 -29.95 -3.76 0.05
N ASN A 196 -28.72 -3.25 -0.07
CA ASN A 196 -28.26 -2.04 0.62
C ASN A 196 -28.47 -0.77 -0.22
N GLU A 197 -28.97 0.30 0.41
CA GLU A 197 -29.17 1.66 -0.14
C GLU A 197 -29.68 1.70 -1.61
N THR A 198 -30.67 0.87 -1.92
CA THR A 198 -31.15 0.52 -3.28
C THR A 198 -31.98 1.61 -3.99
N ASN A 199 -31.52 2.85 -3.90
CA ASN A 199 -32.20 4.06 -4.41
C ASN A 199 -32.50 4.02 -5.92
N ASN A 200 -31.62 3.40 -6.70
CA ASN A 200 -31.64 3.44 -8.17
C ASN A 200 -31.63 2.04 -8.84
N ALA A 201 -31.04 1.05 -8.18
CA ALA A 201 -30.87 -0.32 -8.67
C ALA A 201 -30.65 -1.30 -7.51
N VAL A 202 -30.62 -2.60 -7.83
CA VAL A 202 -30.16 -3.69 -6.95
C VAL A 202 -29.66 -4.84 -7.83
N ALA A 203 -28.54 -5.49 -7.50
CA ALA A 203 -27.96 -6.60 -8.29
C ALA A 203 -27.78 -6.30 -9.80
N GLY A 204 -27.36 -5.08 -10.14
CA GLY A 204 -27.27 -4.59 -11.52
C GLY A 204 -28.61 -4.45 -12.27
N VAL A 205 -29.74 -4.53 -11.57
CA VAL A 205 -31.09 -4.36 -12.14
C VAL A 205 -31.61 -2.97 -11.80
N THR A 206 -31.81 -2.15 -12.83
CA THR A 206 -32.43 -0.82 -12.71
C THR A 206 -33.93 -0.87 -12.94
N GLY A 207 -34.64 0.11 -12.37
CA GLY A 207 -36.07 0.33 -12.62
C GLY A 207 -37.01 -0.57 -11.81
N TRP A 208 -38.05 0.06 -11.25
CA TRP A 208 -38.94 -0.55 -10.27
C TRP A 208 -39.54 -1.93 -10.61
N PRO A 209 -40.01 -2.23 -11.84
CA PRO A 209 -40.51 -3.57 -12.17
C PRO A 209 -39.45 -4.67 -12.08
N GLY A 210 -38.18 -4.33 -12.31
CA GLY A 210 -37.05 -5.26 -12.22
C GLY A 210 -36.57 -5.41 -10.78
N MET A 211 -36.29 -4.28 -10.12
CA MET A 211 -35.89 -4.25 -8.70
C MET A 211 -36.90 -4.98 -7.80
N ALA A 212 -38.20 -4.80 -8.03
CA ALA A 212 -39.25 -5.48 -7.29
C ALA A 212 -39.22 -7.02 -7.43
N LYS A 213 -38.71 -7.58 -8.54
CA LYS A 213 -38.50 -9.03 -8.67
C LYS A 213 -37.35 -9.50 -7.77
N ILE A 214 -36.24 -8.75 -7.72
CA ILE A 214 -35.10 -9.04 -6.85
C ILE A 214 -35.53 -8.96 -5.37
N PHE A 215 -36.19 -7.88 -4.97
CA PHE A 215 -36.72 -7.75 -3.60
C PHE A 215 -37.68 -8.87 -3.22
N SER A 216 -38.60 -9.25 -4.12
CA SER A 216 -39.56 -10.33 -3.85
C SER A 216 -38.90 -11.71 -3.81
N ALA A 217 -37.79 -11.90 -4.54
CA ALA A 217 -37.02 -13.15 -4.56
C ALA A 217 -36.25 -13.36 -3.26
N GLY A 218 -35.47 -12.36 -2.82
CA GLY A 218 -34.77 -12.40 -1.54
C GLY A 218 -35.75 -12.49 -0.36
N SER A 219 -36.83 -11.70 -0.38
CA SER A 219 -37.91 -11.80 0.62
C SER A 219 -38.50 -13.21 0.70
N ALA A 220 -38.80 -13.85 -0.43
CA ALA A 220 -39.31 -15.22 -0.44
C ALA A 220 -38.34 -16.23 0.18
N ALA A 221 -37.04 -16.11 -0.06
CA ALA A 221 -36.03 -16.94 0.61
C ALA A 221 -36.01 -16.74 2.13
N VAL A 222 -36.06 -15.48 2.60
CA VAL A 222 -36.15 -15.17 4.04
C VAL A 222 -37.38 -15.83 4.65
N ARG A 223 -38.56 -15.73 4.02
CA ARG A 223 -39.79 -16.36 4.51
C ARG A 223 -39.75 -17.89 4.51
N ASP A 224 -38.98 -18.51 3.61
CA ASP A 224 -38.83 -19.96 3.53
C ASP A 224 -37.89 -20.51 4.62
N VAL A 225 -36.77 -19.81 4.93
CA VAL A 225 -35.76 -20.26 5.91
C VAL A 225 -36.01 -19.72 7.32
N TYR A 226 -36.23 -18.41 7.46
CA TYR A 226 -36.47 -17.70 8.72
C TYR A 226 -37.85 -17.02 8.72
N PRO A 227 -38.96 -17.76 8.84
CA PRO A 227 -40.32 -17.23 8.71
C PRO A 227 -40.71 -16.18 9.77
N ASP A 228 -40.03 -16.16 10.93
CA ASP A 228 -40.25 -15.20 12.01
C ASP A 228 -39.33 -13.96 11.91
N ALA A 229 -38.31 -13.97 11.03
CA ALA A 229 -37.43 -12.83 10.83
C ALA A 229 -38.11 -11.70 10.03
N LEU A 230 -37.78 -10.47 10.38
CA LEU A 230 -38.27 -9.28 9.69
C LEU A 230 -37.55 -9.10 8.34
N VAL A 231 -38.30 -8.85 7.27
CA VAL A 231 -37.73 -8.51 5.96
C VAL A 231 -37.61 -6.98 5.84
N ALA A 232 -36.40 -6.48 5.65
CA ALA A 232 -36.11 -5.06 5.44
C ALA A 232 -35.75 -4.75 3.98
N VAL A 233 -36.08 -3.55 3.52
CA VAL A 233 -35.57 -2.95 2.28
C VAL A 233 -34.98 -1.58 2.60
N HIS A 234 -33.79 -1.30 2.07
CA HIS A 234 -32.98 -0.16 2.50
C HIS A 234 -32.81 0.90 1.41
N PHE A 235 -32.95 2.16 1.82
CA PHE A 235 -32.84 3.36 1.01
C PHE A 235 -32.11 4.47 1.78
N THR A 236 -31.74 5.54 1.08
CA THR A 236 -31.00 6.66 1.64
C THR A 236 -31.39 8.00 1.00
N ASN A 237 -30.81 9.10 1.44
CA ASN A 237 -31.18 10.47 1.11
C ASN A 237 -32.64 10.87 1.49
N PRO A 238 -33.01 10.80 2.79
CA PRO A 238 -34.35 11.17 3.27
C PRO A 238 -34.68 12.68 3.11
N GLU A 239 -33.68 13.54 2.94
CA GLU A 239 -33.84 14.99 2.70
C GLU A 239 -34.42 15.33 1.32
N THR A 240 -34.31 14.41 0.35
CA THR A 240 -34.84 14.63 -0.99
C THR A 240 -36.37 14.56 -0.99
N ALA A 241 -37.01 15.72 -1.16
CA ALA A 241 -38.45 15.89 -1.11
C ALA A 241 -39.23 14.86 -1.95
N GLY A 242 -40.03 14.04 -1.29
CA GLY A 242 -40.92 13.04 -1.91
C GLY A 242 -40.27 11.72 -2.31
N ARG A 243 -38.95 11.55 -2.14
CA ARG A 243 -38.21 10.33 -2.54
C ARG A 243 -38.80 9.07 -1.89
N TYR A 244 -38.85 9.01 -0.57
CA TYR A 244 -39.36 7.84 0.18
C TYR A 244 -40.84 7.55 -0.07
N ALA A 245 -41.67 8.59 -0.22
CA ALA A 245 -43.07 8.43 -0.58
C ALA A 245 -43.24 7.76 -1.96
N GLY A 246 -42.38 8.11 -2.93
CA GLY A 246 -42.32 7.46 -4.24
C GLY A 246 -41.81 6.02 -4.18
N TYR A 247 -40.75 5.75 -3.40
CA TYR A 247 -40.19 4.41 -3.23
C TYR A 247 -41.20 3.45 -2.61
N ALA A 248 -41.82 3.82 -1.49
CA ALA A 248 -42.85 3.03 -0.82
C ALA A 248 -44.10 2.83 -1.71
N ALA A 249 -44.48 3.83 -2.53
CA ALA A 249 -45.55 3.68 -3.52
C ALA A 249 -45.22 2.64 -4.60
N ASN A 250 -43.98 2.59 -5.08
CA ASN A 250 -43.55 1.61 -6.06
C ASN A 250 -43.50 0.19 -5.46
N LEU A 251 -42.90 0.02 -4.27
CA LEU A 251 -42.91 -1.27 -3.55
C LEU A 251 -44.34 -1.80 -3.39
N LYS A 252 -45.29 -0.93 -3.04
CA LYS A 252 -46.71 -1.28 -2.95
C LYS A 252 -47.35 -1.61 -4.30
N THR A 253 -46.95 -0.90 -5.37
CA THR A 253 -47.48 -1.08 -6.74
C THR A 253 -47.08 -2.43 -7.34
N TYR A 254 -45.82 -2.85 -7.13
CA TYR A 254 -45.31 -4.14 -7.63
C TYR A 254 -45.54 -5.31 -6.66
N GLY A 255 -46.04 -5.04 -5.44
CA GLY A 255 -46.49 -6.07 -4.50
C GLY A 255 -45.36 -6.77 -3.74
N VAL A 256 -44.23 -6.07 -3.50
CA VAL A 256 -43.10 -6.59 -2.73
C VAL A 256 -43.56 -6.90 -1.29
N ASP A 257 -43.28 -8.10 -0.80
CA ASP A 257 -43.43 -8.45 0.61
C ASP A 257 -42.20 -8.01 1.41
N TYR A 258 -42.42 -7.24 2.47
CA TYR A 258 -41.40 -6.72 3.37
C TYR A 258 -42.07 -6.18 4.64
N ASP A 259 -41.37 -6.12 5.76
CA ASP A 259 -41.90 -5.64 7.04
C ASP A 259 -41.39 -4.24 7.39
N VAL A 260 -40.12 -3.96 7.09
CA VAL A 260 -39.40 -2.75 7.50
C VAL A 260 -38.96 -1.93 6.27
N PHE A 261 -39.29 -0.63 6.26
CA PHE A 261 -38.66 0.34 5.37
C PHE A 261 -37.50 0.99 6.13
N ALA A 262 -36.27 0.67 5.75
CA ALA A 262 -35.06 1.15 6.40
C ALA A 262 -34.50 2.41 5.71
N SER A 263 -33.79 3.24 6.48
CA SER A 263 -33.13 4.46 6.01
C SER A 263 -31.72 4.56 6.56
N SER A 264 -30.74 4.96 5.76
CA SER A 264 -29.54 5.60 6.30
C SER A 264 -29.87 7.01 6.76
N TYR A 265 -29.16 7.52 7.76
CA TYR A 265 -29.22 8.91 8.19
C TYR A 265 -27.86 9.34 8.73
N TYR A 266 -27.03 9.91 7.85
CA TYR A 266 -25.78 10.57 8.23
C TYR A 266 -26.06 12.06 8.36
N PRO A 267 -25.93 12.69 9.55
CA PRO A 267 -26.36 14.08 9.74
C PRO A 267 -25.53 15.09 8.93
N PHE A 268 -24.36 14.71 8.41
CA PHE A 268 -23.56 15.50 7.49
C PHE A 268 -24.33 15.91 6.22
N TRP A 269 -25.16 15.00 5.69
CA TRP A 269 -25.80 15.16 4.37
C TRP A 269 -27.33 15.02 4.40
N HIS A 270 -27.90 14.22 5.30
CA HIS A 270 -29.28 13.73 5.22
C HIS A 270 -30.34 14.66 5.85
N GLY A 271 -30.04 15.95 5.94
CA GLY A 271 -30.95 16.97 6.45
C GLY A 271 -31.17 16.88 7.96
N SER A 272 -32.38 17.22 8.42
CA SER A 272 -32.70 17.27 9.85
C SER A 272 -33.48 16.05 10.34
N THR A 273 -33.30 15.72 11.63
CA THR A 273 -34.05 14.67 12.33
C THR A 273 -35.57 14.87 12.27
N ALA A 274 -36.03 16.13 12.27
CA ALA A 274 -37.44 16.47 12.08
C ALA A 274 -37.96 16.06 10.68
N ASN A 275 -37.14 16.19 9.64
CA ASN A 275 -37.48 15.68 8.30
C ASN A 275 -37.48 14.14 8.28
N LEU A 276 -36.44 13.49 8.83
CA LEU A 276 -36.34 12.03 8.95
C LEU A 276 -37.61 11.44 9.58
N THR A 277 -37.99 11.95 10.76
CA THR A 277 -39.22 11.56 11.48
C THR A 277 -40.46 11.73 10.61
N SER A 278 -40.54 12.83 9.85
CA SER A 278 -41.68 13.14 8.98
C SER A 278 -41.81 12.15 7.81
N VAL A 279 -40.72 11.87 7.09
CA VAL A 279 -40.74 10.98 5.92
C VAL A 279 -40.92 9.51 6.32
N LEU A 280 -40.31 9.07 7.42
CA LEU A 280 -40.50 7.71 7.95
C LEU A 280 -41.93 7.51 8.46
N ARG A 281 -42.50 8.48 9.21
CA ARG A 281 -43.91 8.42 9.63
C ARG A 281 -44.87 8.40 8.44
N GLN A 282 -44.58 9.14 7.36
CA GLN A 282 -45.39 9.08 6.15
C GLN A 282 -45.43 7.67 5.54
N VAL A 283 -44.31 6.94 5.52
CA VAL A 283 -44.26 5.54 5.05
C VAL A 283 -45.03 4.62 5.98
N ALA A 284 -44.81 4.74 7.30
CA ALA A 284 -45.50 3.95 8.32
C ALA A 284 -47.03 4.10 8.25
N ASP A 285 -47.54 5.34 8.32
CA ASP A 285 -48.98 5.65 8.32
C ASP A 285 -49.68 5.24 7.00
N THR A 286 -48.99 5.38 5.85
CA THR A 286 -49.58 5.11 4.53
C THR A 286 -49.60 3.63 4.18
N TYR A 287 -48.56 2.88 4.55
CA TYR A 287 -48.35 1.50 4.10
C TYR A 287 -48.38 0.44 5.20
N GLY A 288 -48.48 0.84 6.48
CA GLY A 288 -48.52 -0.08 7.63
C GLY A 288 -47.21 -0.82 7.83
N LYS A 289 -46.07 -0.17 7.57
CA LYS A 289 -44.72 -0.75 7.66
C LYS A 289 -44.02 -0.28 8.93
N LYS A 290 -43.12 -1.12 9.45
CA LYS A 290 -42.12 -0.70 10.42
C LYS A 290 -41.08 0.19 9.72
N VAL A 291 -40.40 1.03 10.48
CA VAL A 291 -39.33 1.91 10.01
C VAL A 291 -38.18 1.94 11.01
N MET A 292 -36.97 2.06 10.51
CA MET A 292 -35.76 2.15 11.31
C MET A 292 -34.68 2.95 10.59
N VAL A 293 -33.65 3.35 11.34
CA VAL A 293 -32.39 3.79 10.74
C VAL A 293 -31.45 2.59 10.69
N ALA A 294 -31.00 2.19 9.50
CA ALA A 294 -30.07 1.07 9.32
C ALA A 294 -28.60 1.50 9.35
N GLU A 295 -28.33 2.78 9.11
CA GLU A 295 -26.98 3.35 9.23
C GLU A 295 -27.03 4.79 9.76
N THR A 296 -26.20 5.08 10.76
CA THR A 296 -25.88 6.43 11.23
C THR A 296 -24.50 6.43 11.87
N SER A 297 -23.80 7.55 11.82
CA SER A 297 -22.54 7.77 12.55
C SER A 297 -22.36 9.26 12.85
N TRP A 298 -21.38 9.59 13.70
CA TRP A 298 -20.88 10.96 13.87
C TRP A 298 -19.41 10.97 14.27
N ALA A 299 -18.66 11.97 13.82
CA ALA A 299 -17.25 12.13 14.12
C ALA A 299 -17.03 12.59 15.58
N HIS A 300 -16.16 11.89 16.32
CA HIS A 300 -15.72 12.30 17.66
C HIS A 300 -14.41 13.10 17.64
N THR A 301 -13.64 13.02 16.56
CA THR A 301 -12.46 13.82 16.24
C THR A 301 -12.41 14.08 14.72
N LEU A 302 -11.54 15.00 14.26
CA LEU A 302 -11.16 15.13 12.84
C LEU A 302 -9.75 14.61 12.56
N ASP A 303 -9.06 14.08 13.58
CA ASP A 303 -7.75 13.46 13.41
C ASP A 303 -7.88 12.13 12.63
N ASP A 304 -7.06 11.97 11.59
CA ASP A 304 -6.78 10.69 10.93
C ASP A 304 -5.85 9.85 11.83
N ALA A 305 -6.24 8.61 12.15
CA ALA A 305 -5.48 7.72 13.01
C ALA A 305 -4.76 6.57 12.27
N ASP A 306 -4.90 6.43 10.94
CA ASP A 306 -4.37 5.31 10.16
C ASP A 306 -3.50 5.70 8.93
N GLY A 307 -3.55 6.96 8.50
CA GLY A 307 -2.84 7.51 7.34
C GLY A 307 -3.63 7.50 6.03
N HIS A 308 -4.91 7.12 6.07
CA HIS A 308 -5.89 7.24 4.99
C HIS A 308 -6.91 8.35 5.33
N GLY A 309 -7.36 9.09 4.32
CA GLY A 309 -8.27 10.21 4.54
C GLY A 309 -9.66 9.73 4.98
N ASN A 310 -10.15 10.26 6.10
CA ASN A 310 -11.52 10.03 6.54
C ASN A 310 -12.55 10.71 5.62
N VAL A 311 -13.76 10.16 5.56
CA VAL A 311 -14.87 10.74 4.77
C VAL A 311 -15.39 12.08 5.33
N ILE A 312 -15.06 12.38 6.59
CA ILE A 312 -15.31 13.66 7.26
C ILE A 312 -14.01 14.07 7.94
N ASP A 313 -13.27 15.01 7.34
CA ASP A 313 -11.97 15.50 7.83
C ASP A 313 -11.94 17.03 8.04
N LEU A 314 -12.98 17.76 7.60
CA LEU A 314 -13.06 19.23 7.77
C LEU A 314 -14.17 19.67 8.74
N PRO A 315 -13.94 20.71 9.58
CA PRO A 315 -14.97 21.28 10.46
C PRO A 315 -16.22 21.78 9.70
N SER A 316 -16.06 22.17 8.43
CA SER A 316 -17.17 22.61 7.57
C SER A 316 -18.17 21.51 7.20
N GLU A 317 -17.82 20.23 7.43
CA GLU A 317 -18.65 19.07 7.08
C GLU A 317 -19.43 18.56 8.29
N ALA A 318 -18.84 18.64 9.49
CA ALA A 318 -19.40 18.19 10.75
C ALA A 318 -20.10 19.31 11.54
N THR A 319 -21.07 19.99 10.94
CA THR A 319 -21.65 21.24 11.50
C THR A 319 -22.93 21.08 12.35
N GLN A 320 -23.58 19.91 12.35
CA GLN A 320 -24.85 19.73 13.11
C GLN A 320 -24.66 19.55 14.62
N TYR A 321 -23.51 19.01 15.04
CA TYR A 321 -23.15 18.75 16.43
C TYR A 321 -21.65 18.99 16.61
N PRO A 322 -21.16 19.35 17.82
CA PRO A 322 -19.73 19.42 18.09
C PRO A 322 -18.97 18.15 17.64
N VAL A 323 -17.75 18.30 17.13
CA VAL A 323 -16.85 17.14 16.92
C VAL A 323 -16.22 16.79 18.27
N SER A 324 -16.87 15.86 18.98
CA SER A 324 -16.44 15.38 20.29
C SER A 324 -17.18 14.09 20.67
N VAL A 325 -16.71 13.36 21.68
CA VAL A 325 -17.43 12.22 22.29
C VAL A 325 -18.85 12.62 22.73
N GLN A 326 -19.01 13.82 23.30
CA GLN A 326 -20.32 14.37 23.66
C GLN A 326 -21.20 14.65 22.44
N GLY A 327 -20.66 15.27 21.39
CA GLY A 327 -21.40 15.57 20.17
C GLY A 327 -21.84 14.30 19.45
N GLN A 328 -20.97 13.29 19.39
CA GLN A 328 -21.26 11.96 18.87
C GLN A 328 -22.42 11.28 19.63
N ALA A 329 -22.36 11.25 20.97
CA ALA A 329 -23.47 10.73 21.79
C ALA A 329 -24.77 11.54 21.57
N THR A 330 -24.67 12.86 21.41
CA THR A 330 -25.82 13.74 21.15
C THR A 330 -26.46 13.47 19.80
N ALA A 331 -25.66 13.22 18.76
CA ALA A 331 -26.13 12.85 17.43
C ALA A 331 -26.92 11.53 17.49
N VAL A 332 -26.32 10.46 18.01
CA VAL A 332 -26.96 9.14 18.11
C VAL A 332 -28.25 9.19 18.93
N ARG A 333 -28.23 9.85 20.10
CA ARG A 333 -29.43 10.03 20.94
C ARG A 333 -30.56 10.76 20.21
N ASN A 334 -30.23 11.74 19.36
CA ASN A 334 -31.23 12.48 18.60
C ASN A 334 -31.79 11.68 17.42
N VAL A 335 -31.02 10.78 16.81
CA VAL A 335 -31.52 9.82 15.82
C VAL A 335 -32.45 8.79 16.48
N ILE A 336 -32.10 8.29 17.68
CA ILE A 336 -32.98 7.43 18.48
C ILE A 336 -34.30 8.14 18.77
N GLN A 337 -34.27 9.40 19.26
CA GLN A 337 -35.49 10.19 19.48
C GLN A 337 -36.29 10.37 18.19
N ALA A 338 -35.65 10.64 17.05
CA ALA A 338 -36.31 10.83 15.76
C ALA A 338 -37.08 9.58 15.29
N VAL A 339 -36.54 8.38 15.55
CA VAL A 339 -37.23 7.13 15.24
C VAL A 339 -38.34 6.85 16.26
N VAL A 340 -38.11 7.05 17.56
CA VAL A 340 -39.13 6.91 18.61
C VAL A 340 -40.33 7.84 18.37
N ASP A 341 -40.09 9.07 17.93
CA ASP A 341 -41.12 10.06 17.63
C ASP A 341 -42.07 9.61 16.50
N VAL A 342 -41.68 8.66 15.64
CA VAL A 342 -42.59 8.06 14.66
C VAL A 342 -43.77 7.36 15.35
N GLY A 343 -43.57 6.81 16.55
CA GLY A 343 -44.51 5.96 17.30
C GLY A 343 -44.18 4.48 17.14
N ASP A 344 -45.15 3.59 17.45
CA ASP A 344 -45.00 2.11 17.48
C ASP A 344 -44.41 1.45 16.21
N ALA A 345 -44.35 2.18 15.09
CA ALA A 345 -43.72 1.74 13.85
C ALA A 345 -42.19 1.96 13.81
N GLY A 346 -41.65 2.91 14.59
CA GLY A 346 -40.22 3.18 14.72
C GLY A 346 -39.55 2.17 15.64
N ILE A 347 -38.80 1.22 15.07
CA ILE A 347 -38.32 0.03 15.82
C ILE A 347 -36.85 0.10 16.27
N GLY A 348 -36.02 0.96 15.68
CA GLY A 348 -34.58 0.86 15.90
C GLY A 348 -33.69 1.88 15.21
N VAL A 349 -32.44 1.90 15.66
CA VAL A 349 -31.30 2.60 15.03
C VAL A 349 -30.11 1.65 15.05
N PHE A 350 -29.37 1.56 13.93
CA PHE A 350 -28.08 0.88 13.84
C PHE A 350 -26.96 1.92 13.63
N TYR A 351 -25.94 1.90 14.48
CA TYR A 351 -24.72 2.69 14.28
C TYR A 351 -23.80 1.97 13.28
N TRP A 352 -23.31 2.67 12.27
CA TRP A 352 -22.46 2.07 11.24
C TRP A 352 -20.98 2.10 11.63
N GLU A 353 -20.33 0.94 11.64
CA GLU A 353 -18.90 0.74 11.90
C GLU A 353 -18.35 1.52 13.12
N PRO A 354 -18.90 1.31 14.33
CA PRO A 354 -18.38 1.96 15.55
C PRO A 354 -16.99 1.45 15.94
N ALA A 355 -16.45 0.44 15.25
CA ALA A 355 -15.27 -0.31 15.65
C ALA A 355 -14.21 -0.42 14.53
N TRP A 356 -14.31 0.39 13.46
CA TRP A 356 -13.37 0.34 12.34
C TRP A 356 -12.05 1.09 12.61
N LEU A 357 -11.29 0.50 13.54
CA LEU A 357 -10.08 1.08 14.12
C LEU A 357 -8.86 1.03 13.20
N PRO A 358 -7.86 1.92 13.41
CA PRO A 358 -6.60 1.90 12.68
C PRO A 358 -5.81 0.61 12.96
N VAL A 359 -5.24 0.01 11.91
CA VAL A 359 -4.29 -1.12 12.03
C VAL A 359 -2.90 -0.69 12.51
N GLY A 360 -2.62 0.62 12.51
CA GLY A 360 -1.38 1.24 12.94
C GLY A 360 -1.40 2.75 12.71
N PRO A 361 -0.54 3.53 13.37
CA PRO A 361 -0.54 5.00 13.27
C PRO A 361 -0.17 5.54 11.88
N PRO A 362 -0.50 6.81 11.54
CA PRO A 362 -0.26 7.38 10.20
C PRO A 362 1.22 7.43 9.79
N ASP A 363 2.14 7.56 10.76
CA ASP A 363 3.59 7.54 10.50
C ASP A 363 4.11 6.17 9.99
N ARG A 364 3.25 5.15 10.00
CA ARG A 364 3.49 3.81 9.47
C ARG A 364 2.63 3.44 8.26
N LEU A 365 2.05 4.41 7.55
CA LEU A 365 1.23 4.20 6.35
C LEU A 365 1.73 3.09 5.40
N ALA A 366 3.03 2.99 5.12
CA ALA A 366 3.59 1.95 4.25
C ALA A 366 3.48 0.51 4.81
N GLN A 367 3.39 0.35 6.13
CA GLN A 367 3.12 -0.91 6.83
C GLN A 367 1.62 -1.17 6.91
N ASN A 368 0.83 -0.13 7.18
CA ASN A 368 -0.63 -0.22 7.25
C ASN A 368 -1.20 -0.70 5.89
N LYS A 369 -0.71 -0.14 4.77
CA LYS A 369 -1.02 -0.61 3.40
C LYS A 369 -0.76 -2.10 3.18
N VAL A 370 0.27 -2.68 3.79
CA VAL A 370 0.56 -4.13 3.68
C VAL A 370 -0.46 -4.97 4.45
N LEU A 371 -1.09 -4.42 5.51
CA LEU A 371 -2.15 -5.09 6.25
C LEU A 371 -3.50 -4.95 5.52
N TRP A 372 -3.84 -3.74 5.04
CA TRP A 372 -5.07 -3.49 4.28
C TRP A 372 -5.17 -4.36 3.02
N GLU A 373 -4.09 -4.46 2.23
CA GLU A 373 -4.05 -5.29 1.01
C GLU A 373 -4.03 -6.81 1.31
N ARG A 374 -3.61 -7.23 2.51
CA ARG A 374 -3.45 -8.66 2.85
C ARG A 374 -4.67 -9.25 3.55
N ASP A 375 -5.28 -8.48 4.45
CA ASP A 375 -6.36 -8.94 5.32
C ASP A 375 -7.71 -8.26 5.00
N GLY A 376 -7.74 -7.35 4.03
CA GLY A 376 -8.94 -6.59 3.66
C GLY A 376 -9.43 -5.62 4.75
N SER A 377 -8.55 -5.19 5.66
CA SER A 377 -8.89 -4.43 6.87
C SER A 377 -9.11 -2.93 6.67
N GLY A 378 -8.73 -2.39 5.51
CA GLY A 378 -9.13 -1.04 5.07
C GLY A 378 -10.37 -1.09 4.17
N TRP A 379 -10.89 0.06 3.72
CA TRP A 379 -12.18 0.14 3.02
C TRP A 379 -12.19 -0.56 1.64
N ALA A 380 -11.04 -0.61 0.98
CA ALA A 380 -10.81 -1.33 -0.26
C ALA A 380 -9.32 -1.68 -0.42
N SER A 381 -9.04 -2.77 -1.16
CA SER A 381 -7.71 -3.16 -1.63
C SER A 381 -7.50 -2.77 -3.09
N SER A 382 -6.27 -2.88 -3.59
CA SER A 382 -5.98 -2.66 -5.01
C SER A 382 -6.64 -3.69 -5.93
N PHE A 383 -6.97 -4.87 -5.40
CA PHE A 383 -7.60 -5.97 -6.14
C PHE A 383 -9.06 -5.69 -6.52
N ALA A 384 -9.76 -4.83 -5.77
CA ALA A 384 -11.12 -4.40 -6.09
C ALA A 384 -11.26 -3.69 -7.46
N GLY A 385 -10.14 -3.16 -8.00
CA GLY A 385 -10.11 -2.40 -9.25
C GLY A 385 -10.58 -3.16 -10.50
N GLU A 386 -10.68 -4.49 -10.49
CA GLU A 386 -11.29 -5.25 -11.60
C GLU A 386 -12.83 -5.20 -11.62
N TYR A 387 -13.46 -5.04 -10.45
CA TYR A 387 -14.91 -5.00 -10.27
C TYR A 387 -15.42 -3.55 -10.15
N GLU A 388 -14.64 -2.70 -9.51
CA GLU A 388 -14.92 -1.29 -9.26
C GLU A 388 -13.66 -0.45 -9.65
N PRO A 389 -13.52 -0.09 -10.94
CA PRO A 389 -12.32 0.60 -11.43
C PRO A 389 -12.31 2.12 -11.23
N GLU A 390 -13.48 2.75 -11.03
CA GLU A 390 -13.63 4.22 -11.05
C GLU A 390 -13.40 4.86 -9.68
N ASP A 391 -13.66 4.13 -8.59
CA ASP A 391 -13.53 4.57 -7.21
C ASP A 391 -12.48 3.72 -6.48
N ALA A 392 -12.74 2.42 -6.27
CA ALA A 392 -11.81 1.54 -5.54
C ALA A 392 -10.48 1.35 -6.29
N GLY A 393 -10.52 1.22 -7.62
CA GLY A 393 -9.35 1.17 -8.49
C GLY A 393 -8.43 2.41 -8.45
N HIS A 394 -8.85 3.49 -7.78
CA HIS A 394 -8.09 4.73 -7.62
C HIS A 394 -7.84 5.13 -6.15
N TRP A 395 -8.77 4.82 -5.24
CA TRP A 395 -8.80 5.34 -3.87
C TRP A 395 -8.64 4.28 -2.78
N TYR A 396 -8.34 3.03 -3.12
CA TYR A 396 -8.08 1.96 -2.15
C TYR A 396 -7.09 2.35 -1.03
N GLY A 397 -7.32 1.85 0.18
CA GLY A 397 -6.65 2.36 1.38
C GLY A 397 -7.20 1.81 2.69
N GLY A 398 -7.03 2.59 3.75
CA GLY A 398 -7.31 2.22 5.14
C GLY A 398 -8.76 2.40 5.56
N SER A 399 -9.01 2.53 6.86
CA SER A 399 -10.32 2.98 7.34
C SER A 399 -10.55 4.42 6.88
N ALA A 400 -11.79 4.77 6.55
CA ALA A 400 -12.21 6.15 6.28
C ALA A 400 -13.27 6.64 7.29
N TRP A 401 -13.41 5.90 8.41
CA TRP A 401 -14.39 6.09 9.48
C TRP A 401 -13.78 5.93 10.89
N ASP A 402 -12.45 5.86 11.03
CA ASP A 402 -11.83 5.62 12.34
C ASP A 402 -12.13 6.74 13.35
N ASN A 403 -12.21 7.98 12.88
CA ASN A 403 -12.63 9.15 13.63
C ASN A 403 -14.13 9.19 13.98
N GLN A 404 -14.92 8.24 13.47
CA GLN A 404 -16.34 8.04 13.77
C GLN A 404 -16.59 6.79 14.62
N ALA A 405 -15.54 6.07 15.04
CA ALA A 405 -15.66 4.95 15.98
C ALA A 405 -16.28 5.40 17.33
N LEU A 406 -16.93 4.45 18.03
CA LEU A 406 -17.30 4.53 19.45
C LEU A 406 -16.19 3.94 20.36
N PHE A 407 -15.03 3.65 19.77
CA PHE A 407 -13.82 3.15 20.44
C PHE A 407 -12.64 4.06 20.07
N ALA A 408 -11.69 4.23 20.99
CA ALA A 408 -10.42 4.88 20.73
C ALA A 408 -9.53 4.00 19.84
N ALA A 409 -8.55 4.63 19.19
CA ALA A 409 -7.57 3.98 18.31
C ALA A 409 -6.78 2.80 18.96
N ASP A 410 -6.79 2.66 20.28
CA ASP A 410 -6.12 1.56 21.01
C ASP A 410 -7.06 0.39 21.42
N GLY A 411 -8.33 0.46 21.01
CA GLY A 411 -9.37 -0.53 21.29
C GLY A 411 -10.22 -0.28 22.53
N THR A 412 -9.98 0.80 23.28
CA THR A 412 -10.77 1.15 24.49
C THR A 412 -12.12 1.78 24.12
N PRO A 413 -13.26 1.40 24.72
CA PRO A 413 -14.54 2.04 24.45
C PRO A 413 -14.52 3.54 24.83
N LEU A 414 -15.11 4.38 23.98
CA LEU A 414 -15.38 5.78 24.31
C LEU A 414 -16.67 5.86 25.12
N GLU A 415 -16.80 6.88 25.97
CA GLU A 415 -18.00 7.03 26.80
C GLU A 415 -19.29 7.19 25.96
N SER A 416 -19.17 7.66 24.71
CA SER A 416 -20.26 7.72 23.73
C SER A 416 -20.90 6.37 23.43
N LEU A 417 -20.20 5.24 23.61
CA LEU A 417 -20.78 3.90 23.46
C LEU A 417 -21.95 3.66 24.43
N ASN A 418 -21.90 4.28 25.62
CA ASN A 418 -22.98 4.17 26.62
C ASN A 418 -24.28 4.89 26.20
N VAL A 419 -24.32 5.60 25.07
CA VAL A 419 -25.53 6.31 24.59
C VAL A 419 -26.76 5.39 24.49
N PHE A 420 -26.56 4.12 24.15
CA PHE A 420 -27.63 3.11 24.05
C PHE A 420 -28.31 2.82 25.39
N SER A 421 -27.55 2.83 26.48
CA SER A 421 -28.06 2.74 27.86
C SER A 421 -28.58 4.08 28.36
N TYR A 422 -27.80 5.16 28.17
CA TYR A 422 -28.12 6.49 28.66
C TYR A 422 -29.36 7.09 28.00
N ALA A 423 -29.73 6.68 26.79
CA ALA A 423 -31.02 7.02 26.18
C ALA A 423 -32.22 6.54 27.03
N ARG A 424 -32.08 5.46 27.80
CA ARG A 424 -33.14 4.87 28.65
C ARG A 424 -33.21 5.52 30.04
N THR A 425 -32.07 5.81 30.65
CA THR A 425 -31.94 6.36 32.02
C THR A 425 -31.89 7.89 32.05
N GLY A 426 -31.24 8.49 31.07
CA GLY A 426 -30.62 9.81 31.14
C GLY A 426 -29.26 9.75 31.86
N ALA A 427 -28.33 10.60 31.45
CA ALA A 427 -27.03 10.78 32.10
C ALA A 427 -26.77 12.27 32.36
N VAL A 428 -26.12 12.58 33.49
CA VAL A 428 -25.73 13.94 33.91
C VAL A 428 -24.25 14.00 34.26
N ALA A 429 -23.61 15.09 33.87
CA ALA A 429 -22.20 15.37 34.10
C ALA A 429 -22.02 16.82 34.61
N PRO A 430 -20.84 17.19 35.15
CA PRO A 430 -20.47 18.59 35.34
C PRO A 430 -20.55 19.37 34.01
N ARG A 431 -20.91 20.65 34.05
CA ARG A 431 -20.95 21.50 32.86
C ARG A 431 -19.54 21.79 32.36
N GLU A 432 -19.18 21.28 31.19
CA GLU A 432 -17.86 21.41 30.57
C GLU A 432 -17.98 21.89 29.13
N VAL A 433 -16.97 22.60 28.61
CA VAL A 433 -16.96 23.12 27.24
C VAL A 433 -16.67 21.99 26.26
N VAL A 434 -17.45 21.91 25.18
CA VAL A 434 -17.29 20.90 24.13
C VAL A 434 -17.05 21.49 22.74
N ASP A 435 -17.32 22.78 22.57
CA ASP A 435 -17.09 23.51 21.32
C ASP A 435 -16.98 25.02 21.60
N VAL A 436 -16.20 25.73 20.77
CA VAL A 436 -16.00 27.17 20.80
C VAL A 436 -16.05 27.66 19.36
N GLU A 437 -16.97 28.57 19.07
CA GLU A 437 -17.22 29.05 17.71
C GLU A 437 -15.96 29.67 17.08
N ASP A 438 -15.67 29.23 15.85
CA ASP A 438 -14.67 29.81 14.95
C ASP A 438 -15.37 30.67 13.86
N PRO A 439 -15.71 31.96 14.14
CA PRO A 439 -16.52 32.76 13.23
C PRO A 439 -15.83 33.06 11.89
N THR A 440 -16.62 33.20 10.82
CA THR A 440 -16.17 33.72 9.52
C THR A 440 -16.77 35.09 9.23
N VAL A 441 -15.93 36.08 8.94
CA VAL A 441 -16.31 37.45 8.57
C VAL A 441 -15.77 37.81 7.18
N SER A 442 -16.54 38.56 6.39
CA SER A 442 -16.17 38.98 5.04
C SER A 442 -16.18 40.51 4.90
N PHE A 443 -15.14 41.06 4.28
CA PHE A 443 -15.00 42.49 3.99
C PHE A 443 -14.55 42.70 2.52
N THR A 444 -14.63 43.93 2.03
CA THR A 444 -14.00 44.34 0.77
C THR A 444 -12.62 44.93 1.05
N ASP A 445 -11.67 44.76 0.14
CA ASP A 445 -10.33 45.35 0.24
C ASP A 445 -10.41 46.89 0.37
N GLY A 446 -9.96 47.41 1.50
CA GLY A 446 -10.05 48.82 1.89
C GLY A 446 -11.17 49.17 2.88
N ASP A 447 -12.04 48.23 3.27
CA ASP A 447 -13.00 48.41 4.37
C ASP A 447 -12.28 48.36 5.75
N ASP A 448 -12.85 49.03 6.75
CA ASP A 448 -12.40 48.90 8.15
C ASP A 448 -12.76 47.49 8.67
N ILE A 449 -11.74 46.70 9.06
CA ILE A 449 -11.93 45.35 9.59
C ILE A 449 -12.44 45.43 11.04
N VAL A 450 -13.63 44.87 11.29
CA VAL A 450 -14.26 44.81 12.61
C VAL A 450 -14.54 43.35 12.98
N LEU A 451 -13.70 42.79 13.85
CA LEU A 451 -13.84 41.40 14.31
C LEU A 451 -15.00 41.26 15.33
N PRO A 452 -15.60 40.07 15.48
CA PRO A 452 -16.66 39.82 16.46
C PRO A 452 -16.21 40.15 17.89
N ALA A 453 -17.03 40.84 18.67
CA ALA A 453 -16.69 41.16 20.07
C ALA A 453 -16.87 39.96 21.02
N THR A 454 -17.64 38.97 20.58
CA THR A 454 -17.98 37.72 21.29
C THR A 454 -17.98 36.54 20.32
N VAL A 455 -17.82 35.34 20.86
CA VAL A 455 -18.07 34.05 20.19
C VAL A 455 -18.94 33.16 21.07
N ALA A 456 -19.70 32.26 20.47
CA ALA A 456 -20.46 31.25 21.19
C ALA A 456 -19.55 30.17 21.80
N VAL A 457 -19.78 29.80 23.06
CA VAL A 457 -19.14 28.66 23.74
C VAL A 457 -20.22 27.64 24.07
N THR A 458 -20.11 26.45 23.49
CA THR A 458 -21.08 25.35 23.66
C THR A 458 -20.61 24.40 24.75
N PHE A 459 -21.53 24.02 25.64
CA PHE A 459 -21.27 23.12 26.77
C PHE A 459 -21.90 21.73 26.56
N ASN A 460 -21.40 20.74 27.31
CA ASN A 460 -21.85 19.35 27.20
C ASN A 460 -23.33 19.13 27.50
N ASP A 461 -23.97 20.01 28.29
CA ASP A 461 -25.41 20.03 28.53
C ASP A 461 -26.25 20.65 27.40
N GLY A 462 -25.61 21.07 26.29
CA GLY A 462 -26.23 21.72 25.14
C GLY A 462 -26.57 23.20 25.35
N SER A 463 -26.17 23.79 26.47
CA SER A 463 -26.25 25.25 26.66
C SER A 463 -25.13 25.97 25.91
N VAL A 464 -25.38 27.23 25.56
CA VAL A 464 -24.45 28.09 24.83
C VAL A 464 -24.36 29.45 25.56
N ASP A 465 -23.15 29.91 25.85
CA ASP A 465 -22.87 31.24 26.40
C ASP A 465 -22.12 32.09 25.37
N ASP A 466 -22.52 33.37 25.18
CA ASP A 466 -21.74 34.34 24.40
C ASP A 466 -20.57 34.87 25.25
N GLU A 467 -19.33 34.55 24.88
CA GLU A 467 -18.13 34.97 25.58
C GLU A 467 -17.35 36.06 24.83
N THR A 468 -16.81 37.05 25.54
CA THR A 468 -16.01 38.13 24.92
C THR A 468 -14.64 37.63 24.50
N VAL A 469 -14.15 38.02 23.32
CA VAL A 469 -12.85 37.56 22.79
C VAL A 469 -11.82 38.69 22.69
N GLU A 470 -10.60 38.43 23.14
CA GLU A 470 -9.41 39.22 22.79
C GLU A 470 -8.72 38.56 21.58
N TRP A 471 -8.89 39.15 20.39
CA TRP A 471 -8.23 38.71 19.16
C TRP A 471 -6.76 39.13 19.10
N SER A 472 -5.93 38.36 18.40
CA SER A 472 -4.52 38.70 18.19
C SER A 472 -4.36 40.05 17.49
N ARG A 473 -3.34 40.81 17.93
CA ARG A 473 -2.92 42.07 17.29
C ARG A 473 -2.32 41.87 15.90
N ASP A 474 -2.03 40.63 15.53
CA ASP A 474 -1.64 40.24 14.18
C ASP A 474 -2.67 40.71 13.13
N ALA A 475 -3.93 40.98 13.52
CA ALA A 475 -4.97 41.58 12.67
C ALA A 475 -4.53 42.86 11.93
N GLU A 476 -3.62 43.67 12.52
CA GLU A 476 -3.06 44.88 11.88
C GLU A 476 -2.29 44.57 10.58
N TRP A 477 -1.82 43.32 10.43
CA TRP A 477 -1.08 42.82 9.27
C TRP A 477 -1.98 42.19 8.17
N ILE A 478 -3.30 42.11 8.35
CA ILE A 478 -4.24 41.78 7.26
C ILE A 478 -4.25 42.92 6.24
N GLY A 479 -4.06 42.62 4.95
CA GLY A 479 -4.04 43.67 3.92
C GLY A 479 -3.96 43.14 2.48
N GLY A 480 -4.78 43.72 1.62
CA GLY A 480 -5.04 43.20 0.28
C GLY A 480 -6.02 42.01 0.30
N PRO A 481 -6.51 41.58 -0.86
CA PRO A 481 -7.45 40.48 -0.97
C PRO A 481 -6.82 39.14 -0.58
N GLY A 482 -7.52 38.32 0.20
CA GLY A 482 -7.03 37.04 0.73
C GLY A 482 -7.98 36.46 1.78
N THR A 483 -7.68 35.25 2.24
CA THR A 483 -8.38 34.62 3.37
C THR A 483 -7.38 34.42 4.50
N TYR A 484 -7.68 34.97 5.66
CA TYR A 484 -6.76 35.11 6.78
C TYR A 484 -7.37 34.44 8.00
N THR A 485 -6.56 33.74 8.80
CA THR A 485 -7.00 33.18 10.09
C THR A 485 -6.26 33.89 11.21
N LEU A 486 -7.00 34.36 12.21
CA LEU A 486 -6.45 35.01 13.40
C LEU A 486 -6.85 34.21 14.65
N GLY A 487 -5.90 33.96 15.55
CA GLY A 487 -6.22 33.41 16.87
C GLY A 487 -6.81 34.46 17.80
N GLY A 488 -7.65 34.02 18.74
CA GLY A 488 -8.19 34.81 19.84
C GLY A 488 -8.32 33.98 21.11
N THR A 489 -8.72 34.64 22.20
CA THR A 489 -8.96 33.97 23.49
C THR A 489 -10.21 34.53 24.15
N THR A 490 -11.10 33.65 24.62
CA THR A 490 -12.35 34.00 25.31
C THR A 490 -12.09 34.57 26.72
N SER A 491 -13.11 35.17 27.33
CA SER A 491 -13.08 35.68 28.71
C SER A 491 -12.75 34.62 29.77
N SER A 492 -13.12 33.36 29.52
CA SER A 492 -12.78 32.18 30.33
C SER A 492 -11.40 31.59 30.06
N GLY A 493 -10.75 31.98 28.95
CA GLY A 493 -9.41 31.53 28.58
C GLY A 493 -9.37 30.40 27.54
N HIS A 494 -10.48 30.11 26.86
CA HIS A 494 -10.51 29.15 25.75
C HIS A 494 -9.96 29.77 24.46
N ALA A 495 -9.28 28.98 23.63
CA ALA A 495 -8.81 29.40 22.32
C ALA A 495 -9.98 29.39 21.31
N THR A 496 -9.91 30.29 20.34
CA THR A 496 -10.84 30.44 19.20
C THR A 496 -10.07 31.05 18.04
N THR A 497 -10.57 30.92 16.82
CA THR A 497 -10.04 31.55 15.62
C THR A 497 -11.12 32.30 14.85
N VAL A 498 -10.74 33.36 14.14
CA VAL A 498 -11.64 34.04 13.19
C VAL A 498 -11.07 33.96 11.79
N THR A 499 -11.89 33.49 10.86
CA THR A 499 -11.59 33.52 9.43
C THR A 499 -12.05 34.85 8.85
N VAL A 500 -11.11 35.65 8.37
CA VAL A 500 -11.33 36.96 7.77
C VAL A 500 -11.13 36.84 6.26
N VAL A 501 -12.18 37.00 5.48
CA VAL A 501 -12.14 36.97 4.01
C VAL A 501 -12.16 38.40 3.48
N ILE A 502 -11.03 38.86 2.92
CA ILE A 502 -10.95 40.15 2.23
C ILE A 502 -11.15 39.91 0.74
N ARG A 503 -12.28 40.35 0.20
CA ARG A 503 -12.63 40.24 -1.22
C ARG A 503 -12.07 41.43 -1.99
N PRO A 504 -11.55 41.26 -3.22
CA PRO A 504 -11.07 42.38 -4.01
C PRO A 504 -12.24 43.29 -4.44
N VAL A 505 -12.00 44.59 -4.55
CA VAL A 505 -13.02 45.55 -5.01
C VAL A 505 -13.44 45.24 -6.44
N ASN A 506 -14.67 44.77 -6.63
CA ASN A 506 -15.26 44.57 -7.95
C ASN A 506 -15.73 45.91 -8.53
N GLY A 507 -15.19 46.31 -9.68
CA GLY A 507 -15.59 47.51 -10.40
C GLY A 507 -16.94 47.39 -11.13
N LEU A 508 -17.44 46.18 -11.35
CA LEU A 508 -18.74 45.94 -11.98
C LEU A 508 -19.89 46.19 -11.01
N ARG A 509 -21.00 46.71 -11.53
CA ARG A 509 -22.27 46.85 -10.81
C ARG A 509 -23.18 45.68 -11.14
N ASN A 510 -23.94 45.20 -10.16
CA ASN A 510 -24.82 44.04 -10.25
C ASN A 510 -24.14 42.81 -10.92
N PRO A 511 -22.98 42.34 -10.41
CA PRO A 511 -22.15 41.32 -11.07
C PRO A 511 -22.78 39.91 -11.16
N GLY A 512 -23.59 39.52 -10.18
CA GLY A 512 -24.38 38.28 -10.15
C GLY A 512 -25.87 38.48 -10.48
N PHE A 513 -26.24 39.62 -11.10
CA PHE A 513 -27.61 39.89 -11.57
C PHE A 513 -28.71 39.92 -10.49
N GLU A 514 -28.34 39.94 -9.21
CA GLU A 514 -29.24 40.03 -8.05
C GLU A 514 -30.16 41.25 -8.07
N ASP A 515 -29.65 42.45 -8.41
CA ASP A 515 -30.48 43.66 -8.40
C ASP A 515 -31.53 43.64 -9.51
N ALA A 516 -32.73 44.16 -9.21
CA ALA A 516 -33.80 44.32 -10.21
C ALA A 516 -33.44 45.33 -11.33
N ASP A 517 -32.45 46.20 -11.10
CA ASP A 517 -31.85 47.02 -12.15
C ASP A 517 -30.69 46.27 -12.81
N VAL A 518 -30.87 45.91 -14.08
CA VAL A 518 -29.83 45.34 -14.96
C VAL A 518 -29.41 46.32 -16.07
N SER A 519 -29.75 47.61 -15.97
CA SER A 519 -29.52 48.59 -17.04
C SER A 519 -28.05 48.93 -17.29
N MET A 520 -27.14 48.58 -16.37
CA MET A 520 -25.69 48.62 -16.58
C MET A 520 -25.20 47.53 -17.55
N TRP A 521 -25.94 46.44 -17.67
CA TRP A 521 -25.65 45.33 -18.58
C TRP A 521 -26.33 45.56 -19.92
N ARG A 522 -25.55 45.50 -20.99
CA ARG A 522 -26.04 45.55 -22.36
C ARG A 522 -25.93 44.17 -22.99
N VAL A 523 -27.07 43.56 -23.27
CA VAL A 523 -27.18 42.32 -24.05
C VAL A 523 -27.41 42.64 -25.53
N THR A 524 -26.79 41.86 -26.43
CA THR A 524 -27.20 41.76 -27.84
C THR A 524 -27.18 40.31 -28.28
N GLY A 525 -28.01 39.94 -29.27
CA GLY A 525 -28.25 38.54 -29.65
C GLY A 525 -29.51 37.97 -29.00
N GLU A 526 -29.63 36.64 -28.99
CA GLU A 526 -30.78 35.89 -28.47
C GLU A 526 -30.28 34.73 -27.58
N GLY A 527 -31.18 34.08 -26.83
CA GLY A 527 -30.84 32.89 -26.04
C GLY A 527 -30.17 33.12 -24.67
N LEU A 528 -30.07 34.36 -24.19
CA LEU A 528 -29.60 34.72 -22.84
C LEU A 528 -30.72 35.42 -22.04
N ALA A 529 -30.96 34.98 -20.81
CA ALA A 529 -31.89 35.57 -19.84
C ALA A 529 -31.14 36.05 -18.59
N LEU A 530 -31.22 37.34 -18.28
CA LEU A 530 -30.69 37.90 -17.02
C LEU A 530 -31.72 37.76 -15.90
N ARG A 531 -31.24 37.58 -14.66
CA ARG A 531 -32.05 37.37 -13.44
C ARG A 531 -32.85 36.07 -13.44
N ALA A 532 -32.36 35.07 -14.17
CA ALA A 532 -32.84 33.69 -14.10
C ALA A 532 -32.75 33.18 -12.64
N THR A 533 -33.55 32.18 -12.28
CA THR A 533 -33.43 31.45 -11.00
C THR A 533 -32.73 30.10 -11.18
N ASP A 534 -32.21 29.89 -12.39
CA ASP A 534 -31.74 28.63 -12.91
C ASP A 534 -30.25 28.51 -12.60
N ASP A 535 -29.96 27.57 -11.69
CA ASP A 535 -28.63 27.19 -11.17
C ASP A 535 -27.65 28.36 -10.88
N PRO A 536 -28.03 29.38 -10.09
CA PRO A 536 -27.10 30.42 -9.63
C PRO A 536 -25.93 29.82 -8.86
N ARG A 537 -24.74 30.41 -8.99
CA ARG A 537 -23.53 30.03 -8.23
C ARG A 537 -23.57 30.63 -6.83
N THR A 538 -23.95 31.91 -6.74
CA THR A 538 -24.19 32.60 -5.48
C THR A 538 -25.50 33.37 -5.53
N GLY A 539 -26.14 33.59 -4.38
CA GLY A 539 -27.41 34.31 -4.31
C GLY A 539 -28.62 33.53 -4.87
N GLU A 540 -29.57 34.26 -5.46
CA GLU A 540 -30.83 33.76 -6.02
C GLU A 540 -30.95 33.96 -7.54
N ARG A 541 -29.97 34.63 -8.18
CA ARG A 541 -30.07 35.12 -9.56
C ARG A 541 -28.84 34.81 -10.38
N SER A 542 -29.04 34.65 -11.68
CA SER A 542 -27.97 34.37 -12.63
C SER A 542 -28.25 34.91 -14.04
N ALA A 543 -27.30 34.76 -14.95
CA ALA A 543 -27.47 34.93 -16.38
C ALA A 543 -27.48 33.56 -17.08
N HIS A 544 -28.66 32.96 -17.21
CA HIS A 544 -28.85 31.64 -17.82
C HIS A 544 -29.04 31.74 -19.34
N PHE A 545 -28.47 30.79 -20.09
CA PHE A 545 -28.58 30.71 -21.54
C PHE A 545 -29.00 29.33 -22.04
N TYR A 546 -29.89 29.32 -23.04
CA TYR A 546 -30.33 28.12 -23.76
C TYR A 546 -31.06 28.50 -25.06
N SER A 547 -30.93 27.67 -26.10
CA SER A 547 -31.79 27.74 -27.29
C SER A 547 -31.84 26.40 -28.05
N GLY A 548 -33.03 26.01 -28.50
CA GLY A 548 -33.23 24.88 -29.41
C GLY A 548 -32.78 25.13 -30.87
N SER A 549 -31.97 26.15 -31.11
CA SER A 549 -31.37 26.50 -32.40
C SER A 549 -30.08 27.28 -32.16
N ALA A 550 -29.05 27.05 -32.99
CA ALA A 550 -27.74 27.67 -32.83
C ALA A 550 -27.83 29.21 -32.79
N TYR A 551 -27.06 29.81 -31.88
CA TYR A 551 -27.29 31.18 -31.43
C TYR A 551 -26.00 31.86 -30.97
N THR A 552 -26.04 33.18 -30.91
CA THR A 552 -24.94 34.00 -30.40
C THR A 552 -25.50 35.10 -29.51
N TYR A 553 -24.75 35.45 -28.47
CA TYR A 553 -25.03 36.63 -27.66
C TYR A 553 -23.74 37.35 -27.25
N THR A 554 -23.88 38.62 -26.90
CA THR A 554 -22.88 39.35 -26.11
C THR A 554 -23.54 40.00 -24.91
N LEU A 555 -22.88 39.92 -23.76
CA LEU A 555 -23.25 40.56 -22.50
C LEU A 555 -22.09 41.48 -22.09
N ARG A 556 -22.32 42.77 -21.86
CA ARG A 556 -21.24 43.69 -21.52
C ARG A 556 -21.60 44.81 -20.55
N GLN A 557 -20.61 45.28 -19.81
CA GLN A 557 -20.69 46.45 -18.95
C GLN A 557 -19.41 47.29 -19.08
N THR A 558 -19.57 48.61 -19.23
CA THR A 558 -18.46 49.57 -19.24
C THR A 558 -18.45 50.37 -17.94
N VAL A 559 -17.34 50.31 -17.21
CA VAL A 559 -17.10 51.01 -15.95
C VAL A 559 -16.18 52.20 -16.23
N SER A 560 -16.57 53.41 -15.81
CA SER A 560 -15.81 54.64 -16.04
C SER A 560 -15.42 55.33 -14.73
N GLY A 561 -14.36 56.15 -14.77
CA GLY A 561 -13.80 56.81 -13.59
C GLY A 561 -12.89 55.90 -12.76
N LEU A 562 -12.35 54.84 -13.35
CA LEU A 562 -11.44 53.91 -12.68
C LEU A 562 -10.11 54.61 -12.33
N PRO A 563 -9.52 54.34 -11.15
CA PRO A 563 -8.14 54.73 -10.83
C PRO A 563 -7.15 54.16 -11.83
N ALA A 564 -6.04 54.87 -12.07
CA ALA A 564 -4.96 54.38 -12.94
C ALA A 564 -4.40 53.04 -12.41
N GLY A 565 -4.20 52.07 -13.31
CA GLY A 565 -3.69 50.74 -12.96
C GLY A 565 -3.93 49.70 -14.03
N ARG A 566 -3.61 48.45 -13.73
CA ARG A 566 -3.96 47.29 -14.56
C ARG A 566 -5.23 46.64 -14.03
N TYR A 567 -6.09 46.14 -14.92
CA TYR A 567 -7.35 45.50 -14.54
C TYR A 567 -7.56 44.21 -15.33
N SER A 568 -7.90 43.13 -14.63
CA SER A 568 -8.33 41.84 -15.20
C SER A 568 -9.82 41.63 -14.97
N ALA A 569 -10.43 40.77 -15.79
CA ALA A 569 -11.78 40.29 -15.54
C ALA A 569 -11.78 38.78 -15.26
N SER A 570 -12.76 38.33 -14.48
CA SER A 570 -13.14 36.92 -14.36
C SER A 570 -14.66 36.78 -14.30
N GLY A 571 -15.15 35.56 -14.25
CA GLY A 571 -16.54 35.20 -13.99
C GLY A 571 -16.64 33.71 -13.72
N ALA A 572 -17.83 33.20 -13.43
CA ALA A 572 -18.07 31.77 -13.30
C ALA A 572 -19.13 31.30 -14.30
N LEU A 573 -18.85 30.21 -15.00
CA LEU A 573 -19.79 29.60 -15.95
C LEU A 573 -19.86 28.09 -15.76
N GLN A 574 -21.07 27.53 -15.75
CA GLN A 574 -21.34 26.10 -15.95
C GLN A 574 -22.18 25.91 -17.21
N GLY A 575 -22.23 24.70 -17.76
CA GLY A 575 -23.03 24.39 -18.95
C GLY A 575 -22.43 23.30 -19.82
N ASP A 576 -23.12 22.95 -20.91
CA ASP A 576 -22.69 21.95 -21.90
C ASP A 576 -22.76 22.53 -23.33
N GLY A 577 -21.79 22.16 -24.16
CA GLY A 577 -21.69 22.50 -25.57
C GLY A 577 -22.31 21.47 -26.53
N GLU A 578 -22.95 20.40 -26.05
CA GLU A 578 -23.57 19.33 -26.85
C GLU A 578 -22.59 18.71 -27.87
N GLY A 579 -21.34 18.48 -27.44
CA GLY A 579 -20.32 17.77 -28.22
C GLY A 579 -19.83 18.46 -29.50
N SER A 580 -19.93 19.79 -29.62
CA SER A 580 -19.46 20.54 -30.80
C SER A 580 -18.77 21.87 -30.45
N ASP A 581 -18.26 22.62 -31.45
CA ASP A 581 -17.38 23.81 -31.35
C ASP A 581 -18.00 25.06 -30.66
N GLY A 582 -18.82 24.89 -29.62
CA GLY A 582 -19.33 25.98 -28.79
C GLY A 582 -18.21 26.72 -28.06
N ASN A 583 -18.27 28.05 -28.03
CA ASN A 583 -17.31 28.89 -27.31
C ASN A 583 -18.01 30.02 -26.57
N VAL A 584 -17.60 30.24 -25.32
CA VAL A 584 -17.95 31.42 -24.54
C VAL A 584 -16.65 32.08 -24.08
N ARG A 585 -16.47 33.35 -24.43
CA ARG A 585 -15.22 34.11 -24.21
C ARG A 585 -15.46 35.33 -23.36
N LEU A 586 -14.72 35.44 -22.26
CA LEU A 586 -14.58 36.65 -21.46
C LEU A 586 -13.53 37.57 -22.07
N THR A 587 -13.78 38.88 -22.11
CA THR A 587 -12.84 39.91 -22.57
C THR A 587 -12.91 41.14 -21.69
N VAL A 588 -11.75 41.65 -21.28
CA VAL A 588 -11.60 42.99 -20.69
C VAL A 588 -10.90 43.92 -21.69
N SER A 589 -11.34 45.17 -21.80
CA SER A 589 -10.77 46.14 -22.74
C SER A 589 -10.72 47.57 -22.20
N SER A 590 -9.71 48.33 -22.60
CA SER A 590 -9.44 49.72 -22.19
C SER A 590 -8.70 50.44 -23.31
N GLY A 591 -9.35 51.41 -23.97
CA GLY A 591 -8.80 52.06 -25.17
C GLY A 591 -8.58 51.04 -26.30
N ASP A 592 -7.36 51.00 -26.84
CA ASP A 592 -6.94 50.03 -27.87
C ASP A 592 -6.43 48.70 -27.27
N ALA A 593 -6.33 48.58 -25.93
CA ALA A 593 -5.87 47.35 -25.27
C ALA A 593 -7.05 46.43 -24.93
N ALA A 594 -6.89 45.13 -25.19
CA ALA A 594 -7.84 44.09 -24.81
C ALA A 594 -7.11 42.81 -24.41
N ALA A 595 -7.72 42.03 -23.52
CA ALA A 595 -7.28 40.72 -23.08
C ALA A 595 -8.50 39.81 -22.90
N SER A 596 -8.35 38.51 -23.23
CA SER A 596 -9.45 37.56 -23.23
C SER A 596 -9.06 36.23 -22.60
N ALA A 597 -10.05 35.51 -22.10
CA ALA A 597 -9.93 34.12 -21.65
C ALA A 597 -11.23 33.38 -22.02
N ASP A 598 -11.13 32.08 -22.31
CA ASP A 598 -12.27 31.24 -22.68
C ASP A 598 -12.83 30.52 -21.44
N PHE A 599 -14.14 30.39 -21.36
CA PHE A 599 -14.82 29.52 -20.40
C PHE A 599 -14.87 28.08 -20.93
N GLY A 600 -14.75 27.12 -20.02
CA GLY A 600 -15.15 25.73 -20.24
C GLY A 600 -16.67 25.57 -20.19
N LEU A 601 -17.16 24.53 -20.86
CA LEU A 601 -18.55 24.07 -20.84
C LEU A 601 -18.51 22.65 -20.28
N ASP A 602 -18.19 22.57 -18.99
CA ASP A 602 -17.67 21.36 -18.34
C ASP A 602 -18.77 20.51 -17.68
N GLY A 603 -20.05 20.84 -17.93
CA GLY A 603 -21.23 20.16 -17.40
C GLY A 603 -21.97 20.91 -16.29
N TRP A 604 -22.96 20.23 -15.68
CA TRP A 604 -23.74 20.78 -14.56
C TRP A 604 -22.95 20.75 -13.25
N ARG A 605 -22.97 21.87 -12.52
CA ARG A 605 -22.17 22.18 -11.32
C ARG A 605 -20.64 22.18 -11.49
N ALA A 606 -20.13 21.85 -12.68
CA ALA A 606 -18.74 22.05 -13.06
C ALA A 606 -18.52 23.51 -13.49
N TRP A 607 -18.05 24.35 -12.56
CA TRP A 607 -17.90 25.79 -12.79
C TRP A 607 -16.50 26.16 -13.31
N SER A 608 -16.44 26.60 -14.56
CA SER A 608 -15.27 27.21 -15.16
C SER A 608 -15.11 28.67 -14.70
N THR A 609 -13.95 29.02 -14.13
CA THR A 609 -13.67 30.40 -13.63
C THR A 609 -12.41 31.03 -14.24
N PRO A 610 -12.38 31.32 -15.55
CA PRO A 610 -11.22 31.91 -16.23
C PRO A 610 -10.95 33.34 -15.77
N VAL A 611 -9.67 33.74 -15.79
CA VAL A 611 -9.21 35.10 -15.52
C VAL A 611 -8.46 35.62 -16.75
N THR A 612 -8.78 36.83 -17.21
CA THR A 612 -8.06 37.47 -18.33
C THR A 612 -6.70 38.01 -17.89
N ASP A 613 -5.77 38.13 -18.83
CA ASP A 613 -4.63 39.06 -18.67
C ASP A 613 -5.12 40.47 -18.31
N ALA A 614 -4.31 41.22 -17.58
CA ALA A 614 -4.71 42.55 -17.08
C ALA A 614 -4.33 43.70 -18.04
N VAL A 615 -5.33 44.48 -18.47
CA VAL A 615 -5.19 45.65 -19.35
C VAL A 615 -4.95 46.95 -18.57
N THR A 616 -4.18 47.88 -19.14
CA THR A 616 -3.90 49.17 -18.49
C THR A 616 -5.04 50.16 -18.70
N VAL A 617 -5.51 50.76 -17.59
CA VAL A 617 -6.48 51.85 -17.57
C VAL A 617 -5.77 53.13 -17.11
N ALA A 618 -5.93 54.20 -17.88
CA ALA A 618 -5.40 55.53 -17.54
C ALA A 618 -6.18 56.18 -16.38
N GLU A 619 -5.62 57.22 -15.77
CA GLU A 619 -6.28 57.94 -14.67
C GLU A 619 -7.63 58.52 -15.09
N GLY A 620 -8.71 58.15 -14.38
CA GLY A 620 -10.08 58.53 -14.73
C GLY A 620 -10.63 57.83 -15.97
N GLY A 621 -9.93 56.80 -16.45
CA GLY A 621 -10.29 56.03 -17.63
C GLY A 621 -11.48 55.08 -17.41
N SER A 622 -11.67 54.18 -18.37
CA SER A 622 -12.77 53.21 -18.38
C SER A 622 -12.30 51.86 -18.87
N ALA A 623 -12.82 50.79 -18.26
CA ALA A 623 -12.70 49.43 -18.77
C ALA A 623 -14.06 48.87 -19.15
N THR A 624 -14.12 48.00 -20.16
CA THR A 624 -15.32 47.25 -20.54
C THR A 624 -15.06 45.77 -20.37
N VAL A 625 -15.93 45.09 -19.62
CA VAL A 625 -16.02 43.63 -19.59
C VAL A 625 -17.11 43.19 -20.56
N GLU A 626 -16.79 42.25 -21.43
CA GLU A 626 -17.70 41.65 -22.41
C GLU A 626 -17.55 40.13 -22.39
N VAL A 627 -18.67 39.42 -22.25
CA VAL A 627 -18.77 37.98 -22.50
C VAL A 627 -19.44 37.80 -23.85
N ALA A 628 -18.80 37.09 -24.77
CA ALA A 628 -19.32 36.78 -26.09
C ALA A 628 -19.46 35.26 -26.26
N ALA A 629 -20.61 34.80 -26.71
CA ALA A 629 -20.92 33.39 -26.89
C ALA A 629 -21.32 33.08 -28.34
N SER A 630 -20.85 31.93 -28.82
CA SER A 630 -21.25 31.31 -30.08
C SER A 630 -21.54 29.84 -29.82
N LEU A 631 -22.81 29.47 -29.82
CA LEU A 631 -23.29 28.21 -29.27
C LEU A 631 -24.14 27.41 -30.28
N PRO A 632 -24.02 26.07 -30.30
CA PRO A 632 -24.86 25.21 -31.14
C PRO A 632 -26.31 25.15 -30.60
N ALA A 633 -27.18 24.42 -31.31
CA ALA A 633 -28.52 24.14 -30.82
C ALA A 633 -28.46 23.13 -29.65
N GLY A 634 -29.23 23.36 -28.59
CA GLY A 634 -29.26 22.47 -27.41
C GLY A 634 -28.28 22.87 -26.31
N ALA A 635 -27.15 23.50 -26.66
CA ALA A 635 -26.21 24.03 -25.67
C ALA A 635 -26.91 24.95 -24.67
N TRP A 636 -26.48 24.84 -23.42
CA TRP A 636 -27.08 25.49 -22.28
C TRP A 636 -26.00 25.85 -21.25
N GLY A 637 -26.32 26.76 -20.34
CA GLY A 637 -25.43 27.06 -19.22
C GLY A 637 -25.87 28.26 -18.40
N THR A 638 -25.15 28.49 -17.32
CA THR A 638 -25.40 29.60 -16.39
C THR A 638 -24.10 30.35 -16.16
N LEU A 639 -24.14 31.67 -16.38
CA LEU A 639 -23.06 32.62 -16.10
C LEU A 639 -23.40 33.43 -14.85
N ASP A 640 -22.43 33.58 -13.95
CA ASP A 640 -22.58 34.26 -12.67
C ASP A 640 -21.25 34.89 -12.20
N ASP A 641 -21.28 35.60 -11.07
CA ASP A 641 -20.10 36.15 -10.36
C ASP A 641 -19.11 36.93 -11.26
N LEU A 642 -19.58 37.80 -12.18
CA LEU A 642 -18.66 38.55 -13.06
C LEU A 642 -17.83 39.57 -12.26
N VAL A 643 -16.52 39.56 -12.47
CA VAL A 643 -15.57 40.42 -11.74
C VAL A 643 -14.76 41.29 -12.70
N LEU A 644 -14.58 42.57 -12.33
CA LEU A 644 -13.53 43.45 -12.85
C LEU A 644 -12.70 43.95 -11.67
N THR A 645 -11.47 43.50 -11.55
CA THR A 645 -10.59 43.84 -10.41
C THR A 645 -9.30 44.48 -10.87
N ARG A 646 -8.77 45.38 -10.04
CA ARG A 646 -7.45 45.98 -10.26
C ARG A 646 -6.40 44.91 -9.97
N ALA A 647 -5.65 44.50 -10.99
CA ALA A 647 -4.53 43.59 -10.82
C ALA A 647 -3.40 44.29 -10.07
N ALA A 648 -2.90 43.65 -9.02
CA ALA A 648 -1.71 44.10 -8.30
C ALA A 648 -0.44 43.84 -9.12
N ASP A 649 0.61 44.60 -8.83
CA ASP A 649 1.96 44.29 -9.31
C ASP A 649 2.49 43.09 -8.49
N ALA A 650 3.10 42.11 -9.16
CA ALA A 650 3.61 40.91 -8.50
C ALA A 650 4.78 41.26 -7.56
N VAL A 651 4.58 41.04 -6.26
CA VAL A 651 5.62 41.20 -5.23
C VAL A 651 6.31 39.86 -5.03
N ASP A 652 7.64 39.84 -5.13
CA ASP A 652 8.42 38.65 -4.81
C ASP A 652 8.27 38.32 -3.32
N THR A 653 7.88 37.07 -3.05
CA THR A 653 7.60 36.52 -1.72
C THR A 653 8.41 35.24 -1.46
N ALA A 654 9.37 34.92 -2.33
CA ALA A 654 10.20 33.73 -2.20
C ALA A 654 11.13 33.79 -0.97
N GLY A 655 11.63 34.99 -0.62
CA GLY A 655 12.42 35.20 0.60
C GLY A 655 11.62 34.91 1.86
N LEU A 656 10.44 35.53 1.98
CA LEU A 656 9.53 35.33 3.11
C LEU A 656 9.10 33.85 3.27
N ARG A 657 8.77 33.14 2.18
CA ARG A 657 8.47 31.70 2.23
C ARG A 657 9.65 30.89 2.77
N ALA A 658 10.85 31.08 2.21
CA ALA A 658 12.05 30.36 2.66
C ALA A 658 12.42 30.64 4.13
N LEU A 659 12.04 31.81 4.68
CA LEU A 659 12.18 32.11 6.11
C LEU A 659 11.13 31.40 6.97
N VAL A 660 9.89 31.27 6.49
CA VAL A 660 8.84 30.48 7.17
C VAL A 660 9.22 28.99 7.17
N ASP A 661 9.63 28.44 6.03
CA ASP A 661 10.08 27.05 5.90
C ASP A 661 11.21 26.73 6.90
N ARG A 662 12.18 27.65 7.05
CA ARG A 662 13.26 27.53 8.04
C ARG A 662 12.73 27.53 9.48
N ALA A 663 11.67 28.29 9.77
CA ALA A 663 11.17 28.47 11.13
C ALA A 663 10.38 27.26 11.63
N ASP A 664 9.67 26.59 10.72
CA ASP A 664 9.03 25.30 11.00
C ASP A 664 10.08 24.21 11.31
N ASP A 665 11.26 24.33 10.69
CA ASP A 665 12.42 23.45 10.81
C ASP A 665 13.30 23.68 12.07
N VAL A 666 12.93 24.61 12.97
CA VAL A 666 13.66 24.92 14.22
C VAL A 666 13.39 23.89 15.31
N GLU A 667 14.46 23.40 15.94
CA GLU A 667 14.39 22.51 17.10
C GLU A 667 13.98 23.30 18.36
N ARG A 668 12.67 23.50 18.55
CA ARG A 668 12.11 24.38 19.60
C ARG A 668 12.60 24.04 21.02
N SER A 669 12.84 22.76 21.33
CA SER A 669 13.41 22.30 22.61
C SER A 669 14.84 22.75 22.89
N ALA A 670 15.59 23.13 21.85
CA ALA A 670 16.96 23.64 21.98
C ALA A 670 17.02 25.14 22.33
N ALA A 671 15.90 25.86 22.28
CA ALA A 671 15.84 27.29 22.49
C ALA A 671 15.03 27.68 23.74
N THR A 672 15.20 28.92 24.22
CA THR A 672 14.40 29.43 25.35
C THR A 672 12.97 29.73 24.91
N THR A 673 12.00 29.51 25.80
CA THR A 673 10.57 29.76 25.54
C THR A 673 10.33 31.16 24.97
N GLY A 674 10.86 32.21 25.61
CA GLY A 674 10.66 33.60 25.12
C GLY A 674 11.25 33.90 23.74
N SER A 675 12.33 33.23 23.34
CA SER A 675 12.84 33.36 21.97
C SER A 675 12.02 32.57 20.94
N ILE A 676 11.37 31.47 21.36
CA ILE A 676 10.41 30.73 20.51
C ILE A 676 9.09 31.51 20.38
N GLU A 677 8.56 32.08 21.47
CA GLU A 677 7.37 32.95 21.42
C GLU A 677 7.55 34.11 20.42
N THR A 678 8.74 34.73 20.40
CA THR A 678 9.11 35.79 19.44
C THR A 678 9.19 35.28 18.00
N LEU A 679 9.69 34.05 17.79
CA LEU A 679 9.73 33.41 16.47
C LEU A 679 8.32 33.07 15.98
N ASP A 680 7.48 32.47 16.83
CA ASP A 680 6.12 32.06 16.49
C ASP A 680 5.24 33.28 16.16
N GLU A 681 5.44 34.42 16.83
CA GLU A 681 4.81 35.71 16.48
C GLU A 681 5.23 36.18 15.07
N ALA A 682 6.53 36.20 14.78
CA ALA A 682 7.03 36.59 13.46
C ALA A 682 6.57 35.63 12.34
N VAL A 683 6.44 34.33 12.63
CA VAL A 683 5.91 33.32 11.69
C VAL A 683 4.41 33.52 11.44
N ARG A 684 3.60 33.80 12.47
CA ARG A 684 2.17 34.12 12.28
C ARG A 684 2.00 35.34 11.37
N ILE A 685 2.73 36.42 11.63
CA ILE A 685 2.73 37.63 10.80
C ILE A 685 3.16 37.31 9.36
N ALA A 686 4.23 36.54 9.17
CA ALA A 686 4.72 36.14 7.85
C ALA A 686 3.68 35.32 7.06
N ARG A 687 3.04 34.34 7.71
CA ARG A 687 1.96 33.54 7.12
C ARG A 687 0.76 34.40 6.76
N LEU A 688 0.37 35.34 7.62
CA LEU A 688 -0.72 36.28 7.35
C LEU A 688 -0.44 37.14 6.11
N VAL A 689 0.79 37.65 5.95
CA VAL A 689 1.19 38.39 4.74
C VAL A 689 1.19 37.48 3.50
N LEU A 690 1.59 36.21 3.63
CA LEU A 690 1.57 35.22 2.54
C LEU A 690 0.16 34.72 2.18
N SER A 691 -0.83 34.87 3.06
CA SER A 691 -2.26 34.59 2.81
C SER A 691 -2.93 35.62 1.90
N SER A 692 -2.31 36.79 1.70
CA SER A 692 -2.75 37.78 0.72
C SER A 692 -2.43 37.29 -0.70
N SER A 693 -3.40 37.37 -1.60
CA SER A 693 -3.21 37.17 -3.04
C SER A 693 -2.46 38.34 -3.70
N ALA A 694 -2.35 39.47 -2.99
CA ALA A 694 -1.68 40.68 -3.45
C ALA A 694 -1.04 41.46 -2.27
N PRO A 695 -0.03 40.89 -1.58
CA PRO A 695 0.61 41.54 -0.45
C PRO A 695 1.39 42.78 -0.92
N SER A 696 1.46 43.82 -0.09
CA SER A 696 2.26 45.00 -0.41
C SER A 696 3.76 44.77 -0.16
N ALA A 697 4.61 45.33 -1.02
CA ALA A 697 6.07 45.16 -0.91
C ALA A 697 6.62 45.62 0.45
N ASP A 698 6.05 46.68 1.03
CA ASP A 698 6.43 47.17 2.37
C ASP A 698 6.11 46.13 3.46
N ARG A 699 4.99 45.40 3.36
CA ARG A 699 4.61 44.37 4.34
C ARG A 699 5.44 43.10 4.18
N VAL A 700 5.72 42.66 2.95
CA VAL A 700 6.66 41.54 2.71
C VAL A 700 8.03 41.88 3.30
N THR A 701 8.57 43.06 2.99
CA THR A 701 9.88 43.52 3.51
C THR A 701 9.88 43.60 5.04
N ALA A 702 8.80 44.11 5.66
CA ALA A 702 8.70 44.21 7.11
C ALA A 702 8.56 42.84 7.81
N ALA A 703 7.81 41.90 7.22
CA ALA A 703 7.70 40.54 7.73
C ALA A 703 9.01 39.74 7.58
N GLU A 704 9.72 39.88 6.45
CA GLU A 704 11.06 39.28 6.27
C GLU A 704 12.05 39.83 7.30
N ALA A 705 12.02 41.14 7.57
CA ALA A 705 12.87 41.78 8.57
C ALA A 705 12.53 41.32 10.00
N ALA A 706 11.24 41.20 10.35
CA ALA A 706 10.79 40.71 11.65
C ALA A 706 11.22 39.25 11.88
N LEU A 707 10.99 38.37 10.89
CA LEU A 707 11.32 36.96 10.98
C LEU A 707 12.86 36.73 10.98
N THR A 708 13.62 37.51 10.23
CA THR A 708 15.09 37.53 10.32
C THR A 708 15.57 37.96 11.71
N ALA A 709 14.99 39.02 12.28
CA ALA A 709 15.33 39.48 13.62
C ALA A 709 14.97 38.46 14.71
N ALA A 710 13.88 37.70 14.53
CA ALA A 710 13.52 36.61 15.43
C ALA A 710 14.53 35.45 15.37
N PHE A 711 15.01 35.06 14.18
CA PHE A 711 16.10 34.08 14.04
C PHE A 711 17.40 34.56 14.71
N ASP A 712 17.80 35.82 14.50
CA ASP A 712 18.98 36.41 15.15
C ASP A 712 18.81 36.52 16.68
N GLY A 713 17.56 36.54 17.17
CA GLY A 713 17.17 36.56 18.58
C GLY A 713 17.04 35.18 19.24
N LEU A 714 17.25 34.07 18.52
CA LEU A 714 17.15 32.72 19.10
C LEU A 714 18.22 32.47 20.18
N VAL A 715 17.77 32.12 21.39
CA VAL A 715 18.66 31.87 22.53
C VAL A 715 18.71 30.38 22.84
N LEU A 716 19.88 29.77 22.66
CA LEU A 716 20.14 28.35 22.90
C LEU A 716 20.10 27.99 24.40
N VAL A 717 19.50 26.83 24.73
CA VAL A 717 19.50 26.21 26.06
C VAL A 717 20.55 25.09 26.10
N GLY A 718 21.71 25.38 26.69
CA GLY A 718 22.78 24.39 26.88
C GLY A 718 23.78 24.33 25.72
N GLU A 719 24.23 23.13 25.36
CA GLU A 719 25.07 22.90 24.18
C GLU A 719 24.19 22.65 22.94
N ALA A 720 24.68 23.06 21.76
CA ALA A 720 23.89 22.96 20.54
C ALA A 720 23.69 21.49 20.14
N PRO A 721 22.46 21.06 19.80
CA PRO A 721 22.20 19.74 19.25
C PRO A 721 23.08 19.43 18.03
N ALA A 722 23.37 18.15 17.82
CA ALA A 722 24.06 17.71 16.61
C ALA A 722 23.15 17.96 15.39
N PRO A 723 23.67 18.50 14.27
CA PRO A 723 22.85 18.82 13.12
C PRO A 723 22.24 17.54 12.52
N VAL A 724 20.95 17.61 12.18
CA VAL A 724 20.22 16.54 11.51
C VAL A 724 20.70 16.46 10.06
N VAL A 725 21.07 15.27 9.60
CA VAL A 725 21.39 15.07 8.18
C VAL A 725 20.09 14.78 7.44
N LEU A 726 19.81 15.56 6.40
CA LEU A 726 18.59 15.37 5.60
C LEU A 726 18.70 14.06 4.80
N PRO A 727 17.57 13.39 4.49
CA PRO A 727 17.56 12.11 3.79
C PRO A 727 18.38 12.13 2.50
N VAL A 728 19.20 11.09 2.30
CA VAL A 728 19.98 10.90 1.09
C VAL A 728 19.36 9.76 0.30
N ALA A 729 18.75 10.07 -0.83
CA ALA A 729 18.21 9.08 -1.76
C ALA A 729 18.99 9.10 -3.08
N VAL A 730 19.28 7.92 -3.63
CA VAL A 730 19.93 7.74 -4.93
C VAL A 730 19.22 6.64 -5.71
N THR A 731 18.61 7.00 -6.83
CA THR A 731 18.00 6.03 -7.77
C THR A 731 18.90 5.88 -9.00
N VAL A 732 19.17 4.63 -9.40
CA VAL A 732 19.93 4.30 -10.62
C VAL A 732 19.31 3.09 -11.34
N GLY A 733 19.58 2.93 -12.63
CA GLY A 733 19.20 1.73 -13.37
C GLY A 733 20.09 0.52 -13.05
N GLU A 734 19.56 -0.69 -13.17
CA GLU A 734 20.35 -1.93 -13.13
C GLU A 734 21.53 -1.87 -14.13
N GLY A 735 22.75 -2.12 -13.62
CA GLY A 735 23.99 -2.02 -14.38
C GLY A 735 24.66 -0.64 -14.38
N GLU A 736 23.99 0.41 -13.90
CA GLU A 736 24.62 1.71 -13.68
C GLU A 736 25.43 1.75 -12.37
N PRO A 737 26.57 2.47 -12.32
CA PRO A 737 27.39 2.54 -11.12
C PRO A 737 26.74 3.44 -10.06
N VAL A 738 26.33 2.85 -8.93
CA VAL A 738 25.87 3.60 -7.74
C VAL A 738 26.95 4.59 -7.28
N ARG A 739 26.60 5.88 -7.22
CA ARG A 739 27.49 6.97 -6.77
C ARG A 739 26.81 7.80 -5.70
N LEU A 740 27.22 7.59 -4.45
CA LEU A 740 26.76 8.40 -3.31
C LEU A 740 27.44 9.78 -3.30
N PRO A 741 26.76 10.83 -2.82
CA PRO A 741 27.27 12.20 -2.93
C PRO A 741 28.43 12.47 -1.95
N ALA A 742 29.45 13.20 -2.40
CA ALA A 742 30.63 13.52 -1.58
C ALA A 742 30.35 14.52 -0.43
N SER A 743 29.17 15.16 -0.45
CA SER A 743 28.66 16.02 0.59
C SER A 743 27.16 15.81 0.74
N VAL A 744 26.67 15.88 1.98
CA VAL A 744 25.24 15.79 2.32
C VAL A 744 24.74 17.13 2.82
N THR A 745 23.42 17.31 2.75
CA THR A 745 22.74 18.46 3.33
C THR A 745 22.47 18.20 4.80
N VAL A 746 22.80 19.16 5.66
CA VAL A 746 22.60 19.10 7.11
C VAL A 746 21.82 20.32 7.58
N ARG A 747 20.91 20.10 8.52
CA ARG A 747 20.08 21.11 9.16
C ARG A 747 20.54 21.32 10.60
N ALA A 748 20.85 22.56 10.95
CA ALA A 748 21.17 22.94 12.32
C ALA A 748 19.89 23.18 13.15
N TRP A 749 20.03 23.25 14.48
CA TRP A 749 18.92 23.46 15.42
C TRP A 749 18.11 24.74 15.15
N ASP A 750 18.72 25.75 14.52
CA ASP A 750 18.11 27.02 14.12
C ASP A 750 17.45 26.95 12.71
N GLY A 751 17.07 25.74 12.28
CA GLY A 751 16.55 25.43 10.95
C GLY A 751 17.55 25.63 9.79
N ALA A 752 18.75 26.17 10.05
CA ALA A 752 19.65 26.59 8.99
C ALA A 752 20.26 25.40 8.23
N VAL A 753 19.99 25.35 6.93
CA VAL A 753 20.47 24.29 6.03
C VAL A 753 21.88 24.63 5.49
N ARG A 754 22.78 23.66 5.55
CA ARG A 754 24.20 23.76 5.13
C ARG A 754 24.65 22.46 4.45
N THR A 755 25.79 22.47 3.76
CA THR A 755 26.41 21.24 3.26
C THR A 755 27.58 20.79 4.14
N ALA A 756 27.72 19.48 4.33
CA ALA A 756 28.82 18.87 5.07
C ALA A 756 29.47 17.75 4.25
N PRO A 757 30.80 17.57 4.28
CA PRO A 757 31.46 16.45 3.60
C PRO A 757 31.02 15.12 4.20
N ALA A 758 30.79 14.12 3.34
CA ALA A 758 30.32 12.80 3.72
C ALA A 758 31.31 11.71 3.29
N THR A 759 31.47 10.68 4.12
CA THR A 759 32.26 9.48 3.80
C THR A 759 31.36 8.26 3.92
N TRP A 760 31.22 7.49 2.84
CA TRP A 760 30.29 6.35 2.75
C TRP A 760 31.01 5.01 2.93
N SER A 761 30.25 4.00 3.35
CA SER A 761 30.70 2.61 3.48
C SER A 761 31.11 2.02 2.13
N ASP A 762 32.12 1.16 2.13
CA ASP A 762 32.50 0.39 0.94
C ASP A 762 31.47 -0.70 0.59
N ALA A 763 30.46 -0.91 1.44
CA ALA A 763 29.32 -1.78 1.20
C ALA A 763 28.55 -1.42 -0.09
N VAL A 764 28.59 -0.16 -0.55
CA VAL A 764 28.05 0.25 -1.86
C VAL A 764 28.56 -0.61 -3.04
N SER A 765 29.77 -1.17 -2.93
CA SER A 765 30.35 -2.07 -3.94
C SER A 765 29.78 -3.50 -3.96
N TRP A 766 28.83 -3.79 -3.09
CA TRP A 766 28.08 -5.05 -3.03
C TRP A 766 26.66 -4.92 -3.61
N ILE A 767 26.24 -3.72 -4.00
CA ILE A 767 25.02 -3.49 -4.76
C ILE A 767 25.30 -3.89 -6.22
N THR A 768 24.69 -4.98 -6.68
CA THR A 768 25.00 -5.62 -7.98
C THR A 768 23.79 -5.79 -8.90
N GLY A 769 22.58 -5.52 -8.42
CA GLY A 769 21.34 -5.70 -9.17
C GLY A 769 20.16 -4.93 -8.55
N PRO A 770 18.92 -5.20 -9.02
CA PRO A 770 17.74 -4.47 -8.58
C PRO A 770 17.38 -4.71 -7.11
N GLY A 771 16.84 -3.69 -6.44
CA GLY A 771 16.43 -3.74 -5.05
C GLY A 771 16.54 -2.38 -4.35
N GLU A 772 16.15 -2.35 -3.08
CA GLU A 772 16.27 -1.18 -2.21
C GLU A 772 17.30 -1.46 -1.12
N TYR A 773 18.26 -0.56 -0.98
CA TYR A 773 19.44 -0.76 -0.14
C TYR A 773 19.64 0.42 0.80
N GLN A 774 20.25 0.14 1.94
CA GLN A 774 20.64 1.14 2.93
C GLN A 774 22.16 1.10 3.10
N VAL A 775 22.84 2.19 2.75
CA VAL A 775 24.30 2.31 2.85
C VAL A 775 24.67 3.34 3.91
N ARG A 776 25.45 2.91 4.91
CA ARG A 776 25.90 3.77 6.00
C ARG A 776 27.03 4.69 5.56
N GLY A 777 27.17 5.81 6.25
CA GLY A 777 28.26 6.75 6.10
C GLY A 777 28.41 7.61 7.35
N ARG A 778 29.26 8.63 7.26
CA ARG A 778 29.46 9.63 8.31
C ARG A 778 29.58 11.03 7.72
N ALA A 779 28.89 12.00 8.30
CA ALA A 779 28.96 13.42 7.93
C ALA A 779 28.76 14.28 9.18
N ALA A 780 29.34 15.49 9.24
CA ALA A 780 29.20 16.43 10.37
C ALA A 780 29.49 15.86 11.80
N GLY A 781 30.12 14.69 11.91
CA GLY A 781 30.37 13.98 13.16
C GLY A 781 29.37 12.86 13.49
N THR A 782 28.18 12.88 12.88
CA THR A 782 27.08 11.92 13.04
C THR A 782 27.14 10.81 11.99
N ASP A 783 26.55 9.65 12.32
CA ASP A 783 26.35 8.56 11.37
C ASP A 783 25.15 8.90 10.46
N VAL A 784 25.26 8.55 9.19
CA VAL A 784 24.24 8.84 8.16
C VAL A 784 23.92 7.59 7.36
N THR A 785 22.74 7.54 6.75
CA THR A 785 22.37 6.43 5.85
C THR A 785 21.83 7.01 4.54
N ALA A 786 22.23 6.41 3.42
CA ALA A 786 21.66 6.66 2.11
C ALA A 786 20.74 5.51 1.70
N ALA A 787 19.51 5.83 1.33
CA ALA A 787 18.64 4.95 0.58
C ALA A 787 19.13 4.88 -0.87
N VAL A 788 19.34 3.67 -1.38
CA VAL A 788 19.73 3.44 -2.78
C VAL A 788 18.70 2.52 -3.41
N THR A 789 18.00 3.01 -4.43
CA THR A 789 17.06 2.22 -5.21
C THR A 789 17.71 1.88 -6.55
N VAL A 790 17.88 0.58 -6.84
CA VAL A 790 18.29 0.11 -8.16
C VAL A 790 17.06 -0.44 -8.86
N THR A 791 16.61 0.26 -9.91
CA THR A 791 15.45 -0.15 -10.69
C THR A 791 15.82 -1.29 -11.64
N ALA A 792 14.92 -2.26 -11.82
CA ALA A 792 15.13 -3.35 -12.77
C ALA A 792 15.25 -2.81 -14.20
N ALA A 793 16.17 -3.35 -15.01
CA ALA A 793 16.33 -2.84 -16.37
C ALA A 793 15.09 -3.14 -17.23
N ALA A 794 14.61 -2.11 -17.94
CA ALA A 794 13.67 -2.28 -19.05
C ALA A 794 14.40 -2.90 -20.24
N TRP A 795 14.55 -4.23 -20.24
CA TRP A 795 15.35 -4.96 -21.24
C TRP A 795 14.81 -4.82 -22.66
N VAL A 796 13.48 -4.76 -22.83
CA VAL A 796 12.83 -4.53 -24.12
C VAL A 796 12.80 -3.04 -24.40
N ARG A 797 13.50 -2.60 -25.45
CA ARG A 797 13.42 -1.23 -25.95
C ARG A 797 12.14 -1.07 -26.75
N ASP A 798 11.33 -0.08 -26.38
CA ASP A 798 10.08 0.23 -27.09
C ASP A 798 9.15 -0.99 -27.21
N GLY A 799 8.92 -1.67 -26.08
CA GLY A 799 8.06 -2.87 -25.99
C GLY A 799 6.58 -2.62 -26.35
N GLY A 800 6.13 -1.37 -26.22
CA GLY A 800 4.81 -0.92 -26.66
C GLY A 800 4.81 -0.16 -28.00
N PHE A 801 5.93 -0.13 -28.74
CA PHE A 801 6.00 0.44 -30.10
C PHE A 801 5.68 1.95 -30.24
N GLU A 802 5.58 2.68 -29.12
CA GLU A 802 5.27 4.11 -29.03
C GLU A 802 6.34 5.02 -29.64
N SER A 803 7.57 4.52 -29.87
CA SER A 803 8.59 5.23 -30.61
C SER A 803 8.20 5.41 -32.09
N SER A 804 8.47 6.61 -32.62
CA SER A 804 8.47 6.83 -34.08
C SER A 804 9.67 6.16 -34.77
N ASP A 805 10.73 5.82 -34.04
CA ASP A 805 11.86 5.02 -34.50
C ASP A 805 11.66 3.54 -34.17
N ALA A 806 11.21 2.78 -35.18
CA ALA A 806 11.05 1.33 -35.11
C ALA A 806 12.35 0.54 -35.36
N SER A 807 13.51 1.19 -35.54
CA SER A 807 14.80 0.50 -35.81
C SER A 807 15.29 -0.49 -34.72
N PRO A 808 14.86 -0.43 -33.44
CA PRO A 808 15.12 -1.49 -32.47
C PRO A 808 14.47 -2.85 -32.81
N TRP A 809 13.47 -2.86 -33.70
CA TRP A 809 12.69 -4.03 -34.06
C TRP A 809 12.99 -4.49 -35.49
N THR A 810 13.17 -5.81 -35.65
CA THR A 810 13.33 -6.48 -36.95
C THR A 810 12.02 -7.18 -37.31
N VAL A 811 11.31 -6.61 -38.28
CA VAL A 811 10.14 -7.23 -38.92
C VAL A 811 10.63 -8.09 -40.09
N THR A 812 10.19 -9.35 -40.13
CA THR A 812 10.44 -10.28 -41.24
C THR A 812 9.13 -10.92 -41.71
N GLY A 813 9.09 -11.36 -42.97
CA GLY A 813 7.87 -11.89 -43.58
C GLY A 813 7.00 -10.79 -44.21
N THR A 814 5.69 -10.98 -44.22
CA THR A 814 4.70 -10.10 -44.86
C THR A 814 3.44 -10.01 -44.01
N GLY A 815 2.70 -8.90 -44.08
CA GLY A 815 1.40 -8.76 -43.42
C GLY A 815 1.43 -8.19 -42.00
N ALA A 816 2.58 -7.71 -41.51
CA ALA A 816 2.69 -7.00 -40.23
C ALA A 816 3.50 -5.70 -40.38
N THR A 817 3.09 -4.65 -39.67
CA THR A 817 3.71 -3.32 -39.69
C THR A 817 3.66 -2.65 -38.32
N ILE A 818 4.76 -2.02 -37.92
CA ILE A 818 4.83 -1.19 -36.70
C ILE A 818 4.37 0.23 -37.07
N GLY A 819 3.33 0.75 -36.41
CA GLY A 819 2.73 2.03 -36.77
C GLY A 819 1.68 2.53 -35.80
N ALA A 820 1.09 3.69 -36.11
CA ALA A 820 -0.01 4.25 -35.33
C ALA A 820 -1.31 3.46 -35.58
N THR A 821 -2.05 3.21 -34.51
CA THR A 821 -3.33 2.48 -34.53
C THR A 821 -4.21 2.91 -33.36
N THR A 822 -5.53 2.82 -33.53
CA THR A 822 -6.53 2.98 -32.46
C THR A 822 -6.77 1.67 -31.68
N ASP A 823 -6.18 0.57 -32.16
CA ASP A 823 -6.38 -0.79 -31.64
C ASP A 823 -5.15 -1.29 -30.84
N ALA A 824 -4.34 -0.39 -30.30
CA ALA A 824 -3.26 -0.72 -29.35
C ALA A 824 -3.87 -1.12 -27.98
N SER A 825 -3.15 -1.91 -27.18
CA SER A 825 -3.59 -2.25 -25.82
C SER A 825 -3.27 -1.13 -24.82
N ALA A 826 -2.21 -0.37 -25.08
CA ALA A 826 -1.91 0.89 -24.41
C ALA A 826 -1.12 1.80 -25.36
N GLY A 827 -1.40 3.11 -25.33
CA GLY A 827 -0.75 4.08 -26.22
C GLY A 827 -1.44 4.25 -27.57
N ALA A 828 -0.71 4.74 -28.56
CA ALA A 828 -1.23 5.11 -29.88
C ALA A 828 -0.60 4.28 -31.03
N ARG A 829 0.24 3.30 -30.73
CA ARG A 829 1.05 2.55 -31.70
C ARG A 829 1.15 1.07 -31.32
N ALA A 830 1.28 0.20 -32.32
CA ALA A 830 1.42 -1.24 -32.12
C ALA A 830 2.03 -1.92 -33.35
N VAL A 831 2.20 -3.24 -33.29
CA VAL A 831 2.34 -4.10 -34.48
C VAL A 831 0.94 -4.43 -35.00
N SER A 832 0.43 -3.72 -36.00
CA SER A 832 -0.79 -4.14 -36.70
C SER A 832 -0.48 -5.23 -37.72
N PHE A 833 -1.34 -6.25 -37.83
CA PHE A 833 -1.21 -7.33 -38.81
C PHE A 833 -2.53 -7.69 -39.51
N TRP A 834 -2.47 -7.88 -40.83
CA TRP A 834 -3.54 -8.40 -41.71
C TRP A 834 -2.99 -8.72 -43.11
N SER A 835 -3.59 -9.68 -43.80
CA SER A 835 -3.37 -9.93 -45.24
C SER A 835 -4.51 -10.74 -45.85
N GLY A 836 -5.01 -10.34 -47.02
CA GLY A 836 -5.98 -11.11 -47.83
C GLY A 836 -5.43 -12.40 -48.48
N SER A 837 -4.27 -12.87 -48.04
CA SER A 837 -3.71 -14.18 -48.35
C SER A 837 -2.88 -14.69 -47.17
N ALA A 838 -2.86 -16.01 -46.96
CA ALA A 838 -2.17 -16.65 -45.83
C ALA A 838 -0.68 -16.24 -45.79
N TYR A 839 -0.22 -15.90 -44.59
CA TYR A 839 0.97 -15.11 -44.39
C TYR A 839 1.72 -15.48 -43.11
N ARG A 840 3.02 -15.18 -43.11
CA ARG A 840 3.92 -15.40 -41.98
C ARG A 840 4.67 -14.12 -41.70
N PHE A 841 4.81 -13.80 -40.44
CA PHE A 841 5.69 -12.73 -39.99
C PHE A 841 6.39 -13.08 -38.68
N ALA A 842 7.48 -12.37 -38.39
CA ALA A 842 8.03 -12.30 -37.05
C ALA A 842 8.53 -10.88 -36.79
N VAL A 843 8.20 -10.34 -35.61
CA VAL A 843 8.67 -9.04 -35.12
C VAL A 843 9.53 -9.30 -33.91
N THR A 844 10.84 -9.09 -34.05
CA THR A 844 11.83 -9.52 -33.05
C THR A 844 12.83 -8.43 -32.70
N GLN A 845 13.30 -8.43 -31.45
CA GLN A 845 14.36 -7.56 -30.95
C GLN A 845 15.48 -8.41 -30.35
N ARG A 846 16.73 -8.10 -30.73
CA ARG A 846 17.92 -8.71 -30.13
C ARG A 846 18.43 -7.81 -29.01
N ILE A 847 18.25 -8.26 -27.78
CA ILE A 847 18.75 -7.61 -26.56
C ILE A 847 20.14 -8.19 -26.26
N ALA A 848 21.07 -7.32 -25.85
CA ALA A 848 22.42 -7.68 -25.46
C ALA A 848 22.79 -6.98 -24.15
N GLY A 849 23.57 -7.65 -23.31
CA GLY A 849 23.88 -7.19 -21.96
C GLY A 849 22.83 -7.57 -20.91
N VAL A 850 21.91 -8.49 -21.24
CA VAL A 850 20.96 -9.04 -20.26
C VAL A 850 21.73 -9.79 -19.18
N THR A 851 21.49 -9.46 -17.91
CA THR A 851 22.13 -10.12 -16.77
C THR A 851 21.91 -11.65 -16.85
N PRO A 852 22.94 -12.50 -16.64
CA PRO A 852 22.73 -13.95 -16.65
C PRO A 852 21.68 -14.38 -15.61
N GLY A 853 20.78 -15.27 -15.98
CA GLY A 853 19.64 -15.63 -15.13
C GLY A 853 18.48 -16.23 -15.93
N THR A 854 17.38 -16.51 -15.24
CA THR A 854 16.17 -17.05 -15.87
C THR A 854 15.13 -15.94 -16.04
N TYR A 855 14.45 -15.96 -17.19
CA TYR A 855 13.53 -14.90 -17.63
C TYR A 855 12.30 -15.51 -18.31
N ALA A 856 11.17 -14.82 -18.26
CA ALA A 856 10.03 -15.05 -19.12
C ALA A 856 9.77 -13.81 -19.98
N VAL A 857 9.22 -14.05 -21.18
CA VAL A 857 8.81 -13.01 -22.13
C VAL A 857 7.31 -13.12 -22.33
N SER A 858 6.60 -11.99 -22.22
CA SER A 858 5.19 -11.89 -22.53
C SER A 858 4.93 -10.90 -23.67
N ALA A 859 3.77 -11.03 -24.31
CA ALA A 859 3.26 -10.09 -25.30
C ALA A 859 1.73 -10.09 -25.23
N THR A 860 1.12 -8.91 -25.36
CA THR A 860 -0.33 -8.74 -25.39
C THR A 860 -0.80 -8.55 -26.82
N ALA A 861 -1.89 -9.20 -27.20
CA ALA A 861 -2.46 -9.07 -28.53
C ALA A 861 -4.00 -9.10 -28.49
N GLN A 862 -4.62 -8.53 -29.51
CA GLN A 862 -6.02 -8.76 -29.88
C GLN A 862 -6.10 -9.13 -31.37
N GLY A 863 -7.26 -9.61 -31.82
CA GLY A 863 -7.48 -9.94 -33.23
C GLY A 863 -8.28 -11.22 -33.43
N ASP A 864 -8.38 -11.67 -34.68
CA ASP A 864 -9.11 -12.87 -35.08
C ASP A 864 -8.22 -13.77 -35.97
N GLY A 865 -8.31 -15.08 -35.76
CA GLY A 865 -7.53 -16.12 -36.43
C GLY A 865 -8.30 -16.98 -37.43
N GLU A 866 -9.52 -16.61 -37.82
CA GLU A 866 -10.46 -17.34 -38.71
C GLU A 866 -9.80 -18.19 -39.83
N GLN A 867 -10.28 -19.39 -40.13
CA GLN A 867 -11.70 -19.73 -40.30
C GLN A 867 -12.16 -20.98 -39.55
N GLY A 868 -13.38 -20.89 -39.00
CA GLY A 868 -14.36 -21.98 -39.01
C GLY A 868 -14.13 -23.14 -38.04
N ASP A 869 -15.01 -23.24 -37.04
CA ASP A 869 -15.37 -24.51 -36.39
C ASP A 869 -14.21 -25.42 -35.91
N GLY A 870 -13.27 -24.81 -35.16
CA GLY A 870 -12.67 -25.43 -33.97
C GLY A 870 -11.40 -26.26 -34.12
N GLU A 871 -10.93 -26.58 -35.34
CA GLU A 871 -9.68 -27.34 -35.55
C GLU A 871 -8.78 -26.72 -36.66
N GLY A 872 -8.32 -25.48 -36.48
CA GLY A 872 -7.40 -24.88 -37.45
C GLY A 872 -6.90 -23.44 -37.24
N ASN A 873 -6.94 -22.87 -36.03
CA ASN A 873 -6.60 -21.46 -35.82
C ASN A 873 -5.14 -21.13 -36.21
N GLY A 874 -4.95 -19.99 -36.88
CA GLY A 874 -3.62 -19.43 -37.11
C GLY A 874 -2.90 -19.16 -35.78
N ALA A 875 -1.60 -19.50 -35.71
CA ALA A 875 -0.85 -19.43 -34.48
C ALA A 875 -0.05 -18.13 -34.40
N LEU A 876 -0.47 -17.19 -33.53
CA LEU A 876 0.40 -16.16 -32.99
C LEU A 876 1.11 -16.70 -31.73
N THR A 877 2.43 -16.56 -31.67
CA THR A 877 3.23 -16.96 -30.51
C THR A 877 4.16 -15.86 -30.05
N VAL A 878 4.29 -15.70 -28.74
CA VAL A 878 5.41 -14.97 -28.12
C VAL A 878 6.61 -15.90 -28.05
N THR A 879 7.80 -15.36 -28.27
CA THR A 879 9.05 -16.13 -28.44
C THR A 879 10.20 -15.52 -27.64
N ALA A 880 11.04 -16.39 -27.08
CA ALA A 880 12.26 -16.02 -26.38
C ALA A 880 13.39 -16.97 -26.79
N THR A 881 14.52 -16.42 -27.24
CA THR A 881 15.63 -17.19 -27.82
C THR A 881 16.97 -16.83 -27.19
N THR A 882 17.69 -17.83 -26.67
CA THR A 882 19.05 -17.68 -26.13
C THR A 882 19.89 -18.93 -26.45
N GLY A 883 21.21 -18.78 -26.64
CA GLY A 883 22.12 -19.90 -26.92
C GLY A 883 21.74 -20.77 -28.15
N GLY A 884 20.93 -20.24 -29.08
CA GLY A 884 20.38 -20.99 -30.21
C GLY A 884 19.18 -21.90 -29.90
N ARG A 885 18.59 -21.80 -28.70
CA ARG A 885 17.33 -22.44 -28.32
C ARG A 885 16.23 -21.39 -28.23
N THR A 886 15.06 -21.70 -28.77
CA THR A 886 13.84 -20.90 -28.66
C THR A 886 12.85 -21.61 -27.74
N VAL A 887 12.19 -20.84 -26.88
CA VAL A 887 10.94 -21.21 -26.22
C VAL A 887 9.85 -20.28 -26.71
N ASP A 888 8.62 -20.77 -26.74
CA ASP A 888 7.46 -20.02 -27.21
C ASP A 888 6.22 -20.32 -26.34
N ALA A 889 5.20 -19.49 -26.50
CA ALA A 889 3.86 -19.72 -25.97
C ALA A 889 2.83 -19.09 -26.91
N PRO A 890 1.62 -19.67 -27.04
CA PRO A 890 0.54 -19.07 -27.81
C PRO A 890 0.09 -17.74 -27.20
N VAL A 891 -0.30 -16.80 -28.06
CA VAL A 891 -1.06 -15.61 -27.70
C VAL A 891 -2.42 -15.76 -28.37
N PRO A 892 -3.52 -16.01 -27.63
CA PRO A 892 -4.84 -16.19 -28.22
C PRO A 892 -5.32 -14.93 -28.96
N LEU A 893 -6.09 -15.15 -30.04
CA LEU A 893 -6.75 -14.12 -30.84
C LEU A 893 -8.26 -14.37 -30.73
N GLU A 894 -8.93 -13.61 -29.85
CA GLU A 894 -10.31 -13.88 -29.42
C GLU A 894 -11.32 -12.77 -29.81
N GLY A 895 -10.92 -11.87 -30.71
CA GLY A 895 -11.75 -10.84 -31.30
C GLY A 895 -11.28 -9.41 -31.06
N TRP A 896 -12.11 -8.45 -31.48
CA TRP A 896 -11.85 -7.02 -31.33
C TRP A 896 -12.02 -6.54 -29.90
N GLN A 897 -11.05 -5.73 -29.44
CA GLN A 897 -10.88 -5.27 -28.05
C GLN A 897 -10.73 -6.40 -27.02
N GLN A 898 -10.57 -7.66 -27.46
CA GLN A 898 -10.32 -8.81 -26.59
C GLN A 898 -8.81 -9.06 -26.45
N PHE A 899 -8.15 -8.24 -25.64
CA PHE A 899 -6.73 -8.41 -25.38
C PHE A 899 -6.45 -9.68 -24.56
N ARG A 900 -5.40 -10.40 -24.95
CA ARG A 900 -4.88 -11.61 -24.31
C ARG A 900 -3.37 -11.55 -24.24
N THR A 901 -2.79 -12.01 -23.15
CA THR A 901 -1.34 -12.02 -22.93
C THR A 901 -0.81 -13.43 -22.95
N GLY A 902 0.02 -13.77 -23.94
CA GLY A 902 0.80 -15.00 -23.92
C GLY A 902 2.11 -14.79 -23.17
N THR A 903 2.54 -15.79 -22.38
CA THR A 903 3.81 -15.75 -21.63
C THR A 903 4.61 -17.02 -21.88
N THR A 904 5.85 -16.86 -22.34
CA THR A 904 6.78 -17.97 -22.59
C THR A 904 7.18 -18.72 -21.32
N PRO A 905 7.44 -20.04 -21.40
CA PRO A 905 8.16 -20.77 -20.36
C PRO A 905 9.52 -20.13 -20.06
N ALA A 906 10.01 -20.33 -18.83
CA ALA A 906 11.22 -19.67 -18.37
C ALA A 906 12.47 -20.09 -19.18
N VAL A 907 13.27 -19.11 -19.61
CA VAL A 907 14.49 -19.27 -20.42
C VAL A 907 15.72 -18.75 -19.68
N THR A 908 16.80 -19.53 -19.66
CA THR A 908 18.05 -19.16 -18.96
C THR A 908 19.04 -18.46 -19.90
N VAL A 909 19.18 -17.14 -19.75
CA VAL A 909 20.20 -16.32 -20.41
C VAL A 909 21.58 -16.66 -19.85
N GLY A 910 22.51 -16.96 -20.74
CA GLY A 910 23.88 -17.36 -20.40
C GLY A 910 24.83 -16.17 -20.15
N ALA A 911 26.10 -16.48 -19.92
CA ALA A 911 27.16 -15.49 -19.72
C ALA A 911 27.50 -14.65 -20.98
N ASP A 912 26.89 -14.95 -22.13
CA ASP A 912 26.93 -14.13 -23.33
C ASP A 912 25.93 -12.96 -23.28
N GLY A 913 24.98 -12.96 -22.34
CA GLY A 913 24.05 -11.87 -22.06
C GLY A 913 23.12 -11.54 -23.22
N ILE A 914 22.80 -12.53 -24.06
CA ILE A 914 22.02 -12.37 -25.28
C ILE A 914 20.64 -13.03 -25.12
N LEU A 915 19.61 -12.23 -25.38
CA LEU A 915 18.23 -12.67 -25.46
C LEU A 915 17.58 -12.03 -26.70
N THR A 916 17.06 -12.84 -27.61
CA THR A 916 16.18 -12.35 -28.68
C THR A 916 14.73 -12.62 -28.29
N VAL A 917 13.92 -11.57 -28.28
CA VAL A 917 12.50 -11.61 -27.92
C VAL A 917 11.65 -11.20 -29.11
N GLY A 918 10.36 -11.51 -29.07
CA GLY A 918 9.40 -11.01 -30.06
C GLY A 918 8.20 -11.91 -30.23
N VAL A 919 7.42 -11.64 -31.27
CA VAL A 919 6.32 -12.52 -31.71
C VAL A 919 6.60 -13.11 -33.08
N ALA A 920 6.07 -14.30 -33.31
CA ALA A 920 6.04 -14.97 -34.61
C ALA A 920 4.61 -15.43 -34.90
N ALA A 921 4.20 -15.35 -36.16
CA ALA A 921 2.85 -15.71 -36.56
C ALA A 921 2.83 -16.52 -37.87
N ASP A 922 1.97 -17.54 -37.91
CA ASP A 922 1.62 -18.30 -39.11
C ASP A 922 0.10 -18.30 -39.25
N LEU A 923 -0.41 -17.39 -40.08
CA LEU A 923 -1.82 -17.00 -40.11
C LEU A 923 -2.47 -17.29 -41.47
N PRO A 924 -3.76 -17.69 -41.49
CA PRO A 924 -4.55 -17.82 -42.70
C PRO A 924 -4.83 -16.45 -43.35
N ALA A 925 -5.50 -16.47 -44.50
CA ALA A 925 -5.97 -15.24 -45.14
C ALA A 925 -7.04 -14.58 -44.28
N GLU A 926 -7.13 -13.24 -44.32
CA GLU A 926 -8.10 -12.40 -43.59
C GLU A 926 -7.97 -12.37 -42.06
N ALA A 927 -7.23 -13.29 -41.43
CA ALA A 927 -6.81 -13.16 -40.04
C ALA A 927 -6.12 -11.81 -39.80
N TRP A 928 -6.40 -11.16 -38.68
CA TRP A 928 -5.99 -9.80 -38.36
C TRP A 928 -5.74 -9.62 -36.86
N GLY A 929 -5.08 -8.53 -36.48
CA GLY A 929 -4.93 -8.16 -35.08
C GLY A 929 -3.89 -7.07 -34.83
N THR A 930 -3.60 -6.86 -33.55
CA THR A 930 -2.49 -6.02 -33.08
C THR A 930 -1.68 -6.76 -32.01
N VAL A 931 -0.36 -6.52 -31.97
CA VAL A 931 0.52 -6.94 -30.86
C VAL A 931 1.19 -5.73 -30.24
N ASP A 932 1.23 -5.72 -28.92
CA ASP A 932 1.67 -4.63 -28.08
C ASP A 932 2.27 -5.21 -26.76
N GLN A 933 2.88 -4.34 -25.94
CA GLN A 933 3.37 -4.64 -24.58
C GLN A 933 4.29 -5.88 -24.49
N ILE A 934 5.26 -6.00 -25.40
CA ILE A 934 6.29 -7.04 -25.29
C ILE A 934 7.20 -6.73 -24.10
N ARG A 935 7.20 -7.63 -23.11
CA ARG A 935 7.90 -7.45 -21.82
C ARG A 935 8.82 -8.62 -21.51
N VAL A 936 9.91 -8.34 -20.79
CA VAL A 936 10.84 -9.34 -20.25
C VAL A 936 10.82 -9.21 -18.73
N VAL A 937 10.49 -10.28 -18.03
CA VAL A 937 10.46 -10.36 -16.57
C VAL A 937 11.46 -11.41 -16.11
N ARG A 938 12.19 -11.17 -15.01
CA ARG A 938 13.08 -12.18 -14.42
C ARG A 938 12.25 -13.19 -13.63
N THR A 939 12.50 -14.47 -13.83
CA THR A 939 11.69 -15.57 -13.28
C THR A 939 12.54 -16.73 -12.77
N GLY A 940 11.96 -17.60 -11.94
CA GLY A 940 12.63 -18.80 -11.40
C GLY A 940 12.78 -18.78 -9.87
N GLU A 941 13.40 -19.82 -9.32
CA GLU A 941 13.61 -19.96 -7.87
C GLU A 941 14.61 -18.91 -7.36
N ARG A 942 14.15 -18.03 -6.46
CA ARG A 942 15.00 -17.03 -5.78
C ARG A 942 15.94 -17.76 -4.83
N VAL A 943 17.25 -17.46 -4.90
CA VAL A 943 18.24 -18.04 -3.98
C VAL A 943 17.87 -17.69 -2.55
N SER A 944 17.62 -18.69 -1.71
CA SER A 944 17.24 -18.47 -0.31
C SER A 944 18.35 -17.76 0.46
N THR A 945 17.99 -16.64 1.07
CA THR A 945 18.86 -15.83 1.93
C THR A 945 18.68 -16.16 3.42
N GLY A 946 17.84 -17.15 3.78
CA GLY A 946 17.49 -17.46 5.16
C GLY A 946 18.68 -17.79 6.07
N GLU A 947 19.63 -18.62 5.60
CA GLU A 947 20.85 -18.91 6.36
C GLU A 947 21.77 -17.68 6.52
N LEU A 948 21.74 -16.75 5.56
CA LEU A 948 22.50 -15.50 5.62
C LEU A 948 21.87 -14.52 6.61
N ALA A 949 20.53 -14.40 6.61
CA ALA A 949 19.76 -13.62 7.57
C ALA A 949 19.96 -14.14 9.01
N ALA A 950 19.91 -15.45 9.21
CA ALA A 950 20.26 -16.06 10.50
C ALA A 950 21.70 -15.74 10.94
N GLY A 951 22.67 -15.80 10.01
CA GLY A 951 24.06 -15.43 10.27
C GLY A 951 24.27 -13.94 10.61
N ILE A 952 23.42 -13.05 10.12
CA ILE A 952 23.38 -11.63 10.52
C ILE A 952 22.89 -11.53 11.96
N ALA A 953 21.73 -12.10 12.28
CA ALA A 953 21.15 -12.06 13.62
C ALA A 953 22.10 -12.63 14.69
N ASP A 954 22.79 -13.74 14.38
CA ASP A 954 23.80 -14.38 15.23
C ASP A 954 24.98 -13.47 15.60
N LEU A 955 25.34 -12.53 14.71
CA LEU A 955 26.43 -11.57 14.92
C LEU A 955 25.95 -10.27 15.58
N GLU A 956 24.71 -9.86 15.34
CA GLU A 956 24.11 -8.68 15.97
C GLU A 956 23.70 -8.95 17.43
N ALA A 957 23.28 -10.19 17.75
CA ALA A 957 22.98 -10.64 19.11
C ALA A 957 24.22 -10.94 19.96
N LEU A 958 25.44 -10.80 19.41
CA LEU A 958 26.67 -11.14 20.12
C LEU A 958 27.10 -10.04 21.10
N ASP A 959 27.23 -10.38 22.38
CA ASP A 959 27.94 -9.51 23.34
C ASP A 959 29.39 -9.32 22.90
N THR A 960 29.73 -8.09 22.51
CA THR A 960 31.06 -7.72 22.02
C THR A 960 32.02 -7.29 23.13
N ALA A 961 31.55 -7.05 24.36
CA ALA A 961 32.39 -6.59 25.48
C ALA A 961 33.54 -7.55 25.88
N PRO A 962 33.40 -8.90 25.76
CA PRO A 962 34.50 -9.84 26.01
C PRO A 962 35.59 -9.84 24.93
N TYR A 963 35.43 -9.11 23.82
CA TYR A 963 36.31 -9.19 22.65
C TYR A 963 37.18 -7.94 22.48
N ALA A 964 38.39 -8.12 21.94
CA ALA A 964 39.30 -7.03 21.66
C ALA A 964 38.70 -6.12 20.58
N ALA A 965 38.60 -4.82 20.86
CA ALA A 965 37.85 -3.85 20.05
C ALA A 965 38.23 -3.84 18.56
N TRP A 966 39.50 -4.11 18.20
CA TRP A 966 39.94 -4.17 16.80
C TRP A 966 39.33 -5.36 16.02
N SER A 967 38.90 -6.42 16.73
CA SER A 967 38.32 -7.63 16.14
C SER A 967 36.80 -7.51 16.00
N SER A 968 36.10 -7.04 17.04
CA SER A 968 34.65 -6.82 17.01
C SER A 968 34.22 -5.64 16.13
N ALA A 969 35.05 -4.61 15.95
CA ALA A 969 34.79 -3.48 15.05
C ALA A 969 34.60 -3.87 13.56
N ARG A 970 34.83 -5.12 13.18
CA ARG A 970 34.61 -5.65 11.83
C ARG A 970 33.16 -6.10 11.59
N ILE A 971 32.40 -6.38 12.65
CA ILE A 971 31.03 -6.90 12.58
C ILE A 971 30.10 -5.95 11.79
N PRO A 972 30.03 -4.64 12.08
CA PRO A 972 29.03 -3.76 11.44
C PRO A 972 29.17 -3.71 9.91
N ALA A 973 30.40 -3.60 9.39
CA ALA A 973 30.66 -3.54 7.95
C ALA A 973 30.40 -4.88 7.24
N ALA A 974 30.57 -6.01 7.93
CA ALA A 974 30.26 -7.33 7.38
C ALA A 974 28.76 -7.61 7.36
N VAL A 975 28.06 -7.23 8.43
CA VAL A 975 26.60 -7.27 8.51
C VAL A 975 25.96 -6.37 7.46
N GLU A 976 26.44 -5.14 7.28
CA GLU A 976 25.94 -4.21 6.24
C GLU A 976 26.04 -4.84 4.84
N LYS A 977 27.21 -5.41 4.49
CA LYS A 977 27.42 -6.11 3.20
C LYS A 977 26.52 -7.33 3.03
N ALA A 978 26.25 -8.07 4.10
CA ALA A 978 25.32 -9.19 4.06
C ALA A 978 23.85 -8.72 3.91
N ARG A 979 23.45 -7.64 4.59
CA ARG A 979 22.11 -7.03 4.45
C ARG A 979 21.86 -6.55 3.02
N ILE A 980 22.85 -6.00 2.32
CA ILE A 980 22.74 -5.65 0.90
C ILE A 980 22.40 -6.88 0.04
N VAL A 981 23.05 -8.03 0.28
CA VAL A 981 22.74 -9.27 -0.46
C VAL A 981 21.36 -9.84 -0.09
N VAL A 982 20.90 -9.66 1.15
CA VAL A 982 19.53 -10.04 1.57
C VAL A 982 18.48 -9.16 0.90
N ALA A 983 18.74 -7.85 0.78
CA ALA A 983 17.81 -6.85 0.25
C ALA A 983 17.72 -6.85 -1.29
N ALA A 984 18.67 -7.45 -1.99
CA ALA A 984 18.61 -7.61 -3.44
C ALA A 984 17.35 -8.38 -3.86
N ALA A 985 16.65 -7.92 -4.89
CA ALA A 985 15.45 -8.58 -5.41
C ALA A 985 15.77 -9.99 -5.93
N TRP A 986 16.95 -10.17 -6.52
CA TRP A 986 17.37 -11.45 -7.13
C TRP A 986 18.88 -11.73 -6.88
N PRO A 987 19.27 -12.09 -5.64
CA PRO A 987 20.66 -12.38 -5.31
C PRO A 987 21.11 -13.68 -5.96
N THR A 988 22.37 -13.72 -6.40
CA THR A 988 22.99 -14.94 -6.94
C THR A 988 23.57 -15.81 -5.82
N ALA A 989 23.68 -17.12 -6.07
CA ALA A 989 24.31 -18.05 -5.12
C ALA A 989 25.74 -17.63 -4.77
N ALA A 990 26.49 -17.07 -5.73
CA ALA A 990 27.85 -16.58 -5.51
C ALA A 990 27.91 -15.38 -4.55
N GLU A 991 26.91 -14.49 -4.57
CA GLU A 991 26.82 -13.35 -3.65
C GLU A 991 26.43 -13.79 -2.24
N VAL A 992 25.46 -14.72 -2.13
CA VAL A 992 25.04 -15.31 -0.85
C VAL A 992 26.20 -16.08 -0.20
N ASP A 993 26.92 -16.92 -0.97
CA ASP A 993 28.11 -17.64 -0.49
C ASP A 993 29.23 -16.68 -0.07
N ARG A 994 29.47 -15.60 -0.83
CA ARG A 994 30.48 -14.58 -0.53
C ARG A 994 30.14 -13.83 0.76
N ALA A 995 28.87 -13.46 0.96
CA ALA A 995 28.40 -12.80 2.17
C ALA A 995 28.49 -13.74 3.38
N ARG A 996 28.04 -15.00 3.24
CA ARG A 996 28.13 -16.02 4.29
C ARG A 996 29.58 -16.28 4.70
N ALA A 997 30.48 -16.43 3.73
CA ALA A 997 31.91 -16.62 3.98
C ALA A 997 32.53 -15.41 4.74
N LEU A 998 32.09 -14.19 4.45
CA LEU A 998 32.51 -12.99 5.18
C LEU A 998 32.04 -12.99 6.65
N LEU A 999 30.77 -13.34 6.91
CA LEU A 999 30.26 -13.43 8.28
C LEU A 999 30.99 -14.52 9.10
N VAL A 1000 31.23 -15.68 8.48
CA VAL A 1000 32.00 -16.78 9.08
C VAL A 1000 33.44 -16.35 9.39
N ASP A 1001 34.13 -15.66 8.47
CA ASP A 1001 35.49 -15.19 8.72
C ASP A 1001 35.56 -14.15 9.85
N VAL A 1002 34.61 -13.21 9.88
CA VAL A 1002 34.55 -12.21 10.95
C VAL A 1002 34.31 -12.87 12.30
N ARG A 1003 33.38 -13.83 12.41
CA ARG A 1003 33.12 -14.57 13.65
C ARG A 1003 34.35 -15.38 14.11
N ALA A 1004 35.04 -16.03 13.19
CA ALA A 1004 36.26 -16.79 13.47
C ALA A 1004 37.47 -15.87 13.81
N GLY A 1005 37.44 -14.61 13.39
CA GLY A 1005 38.46 -13.60 13.68
C GLY A 1005 38.32 -12.88 15.03
N LEU A 1006 37.28 -13.17 15.80
CA LEU A 1006 37.06 -12.57 17.11
C LEU A 1006 38.05 -13.09 18.14
N VAL A 1007 38.75 -12.18 18.83
CA VAL A 1007 39.73 -12.50 19.87
C VAL A 1007 39.23 -11.98 21.21
N ARG A 1008 39.08 -12.86 22.20
CA ARG A 1008 38.68 -12.44 23.55
C ARG A 1008 39.79 -11.64 24.24
N THR A 1009 39.41 -10.67 25.07
CA THR A 1009 40.35 -9.84 25.85
C THR A 1009 41.15 -10.63 26.89
N ASP A 1010 40.67 -11.81 27.28
CA ASP A 1010 41.32 -12.74 28.21
C ASP A 1010 42.11 -13.88 27.53
N ALA A 1011 42.19 -13.90 26.19
CA ALA A 1011 42.83 -14.98 25.44
C ALA A 1011 44.36 -15.04 25.60
N ASP A 1012 45.00 -13.91 25.88
CA ASP A 1012 46.45 -13.78 26.06
C ASP A 1012 46.83 -12.50 26.83
N THR A 1013 48.13 -12.35 27.13
CA THR A 1013 48.69 -11.13 27.73
C THR A 1013 49.66 -10.44 26.77
N ALA A 1014 49.38 -10.44 25.47
CA ALA A 1014 50.29 -9.92 24.46
C ALA A 1014 50.52 -8.40 24.62
N THR A 1015 51.70 -7.96 24.19
CA THR A 1015 52.16 -6.57 24.19
C THR A 1015 52.31 -6.01 22.76
N ALA A 1016 52.47 -6.88 21.77
CA ALA A 1016 52.52 -6.56 20.35
C ALA A 1016 51.65 -7.50 19.51
N ARG A 1017 51.47 -7.20 18.22
CA ARG A 1017 50.86 -8.13 17.25
C ARG A 1017 51.74 -9.38 17.05
N PRO A 1018 51.18 -10.52 16.61
CA PRO A 1018 51.96 -11.73 16.41
C PRO A 1018 53.15 -11.53 15.45
N GLY A 1019 54.23 -12.28 15.64
CA GLY A 1019 55.35 -12.28 14.70
C GLY A 1019 54.97 -12.89 13.33
N THR A 1020 55.82 -12.67 12.32
CA THR A 1020 55.61 -13.22 10.98
C THR A 1020 55.91 -14.73 10.96
N ALA A 1021 54.86 -15.54 10.83
CA ALA A 1021 54.99 -16.97 10.66
C ALA A 1021 55.26 -17.38 9.20
N THR A 1022 55.73 -18.61 9.04
CA THR A 1022 55.96 -19.28 7.75
C THR A 1022 54.98 -20.43 7.56
N LEU A 1023 54.52 -20.65 6.33
CA LEU A 1023 53.75 -21.83 5.94
C LEU A 1023 54.64 -22.85 5.22
N SER A 1024 54.36 -24.13 5.46
CA SER A 1024 54.90 -25.27 4.73
C SER A 1024 53.82 -26.34 4.57
N ASN A 1025 54.03 -27.29 3.68
CA ASN A 1025 53.19 -28.48 3.49
C ASN A 1025 54.10 -29.71 3.28
N ASP A 1026 53.55 -30.90 3.46
CA ASP A 1026 54.20 -32.19 3.22
C ASP A 1026 53.66 -32.95 2.00
N ASN A 1027 52.87 -32.29 1.13
CA ASN A 1027 52.31 -32.87 -0.10
C ASN A 1027 53.41 -33.48 -0.98
N GLY A 1028 53.33 -34.79 -1.27
CA GLY A 1028 54.36 -35.51 -2.01
C GLY A 1028 55.56 -36.00 -1.17
N TYR A 1029 55.59 -35.70 0.13
CA TYR A 1029 56.57 -36.21 1.10
C TYR A 1029 55.94 -37.17 2.12
N ASP A 1030 54.63 -37.11 2.30
CA ASP A 1030 53.84 -37.91 3.21
C ASP A 1030 53.47 -39.29 2.61
N THR A 1031 52.89 -39.34 1.42
CA THR A 1031 52.61 -40.57 0.66
C THR A 1031 53.65 -40.85 -0.43
N GLY A 1032 54.43 -39.84 -0.82
CA GLY A 1032 55.28 -39.87 -2.01
C GLY A 1032 54.54 -39.55 -3.32
N LEU A 1033 53.27 -39.14 -3.23
CA LEU A 1033 52.43 -38.68 -4.32
C LEU A 1033 51.83 -37.32 -3.95
N LYS A 1034 51.53 -36.47 -4.94
CA LYS A 1034 50.74 -35.26 -4.70
C LYS A 1034 49.27 -35.57 -4.97
N ASP A 1035 48.71 -36.42 -4.13
CA ASP A 1035 47.41 -37.07 -4.30
C ASP A 1035 46.22 -36.23 -3.79
N GLY A 1036 46.49 -35.08 -3.18
CA GLY A 1036 45.47 -34.14 -2.71
C GLY A 1036 45.15 -34.26 -1.22
N ASP A 1037 45.78 -35.19 -0.52
CA ASP A 1037 45.86 -35.25 0.93
C ASP A 1037 47.23 -34.69 1.39
N TYR A 1038 47.26 -33.77 2.35
CA TYR A 1038 48.48 -33.21 2.94
C TYR A 1038 48.23 -32.39 4.20
N THR A 1039 49.24 -32.19 5.04
CA THR A 1039 49.18 -31.34 6.23
C THR A 1039 49.82 -29.96 5.98
N LEU A 1040 49.01 -28.90 6.06
CA LEU A 1040 49.53 -27.54 6.19
C LEU A 1040 50.15 -27.36 7.57
N THR A 1041 51.37 -26.85 7.64
CA THR A 1041 52.06 -26.52 8.89
C THR A 1041 52.42 -25.03 8.90
N MET A 1042 51.92 -24.30 9.90
CA MET A 1042 52.36 -22.96 10.24
C MET A 1042 53.45 -23.04 11.31
N ASN A 1043 54.57 -22.35 11.12
CA ASN A 1043 55.63 -22.18 12.12
C ASN A 1043 55.96 -20.71 12.35
N LEU A 1044 55.79 -20.26 13.59
CA LEU A 1044 56.26 -18.97 14.12
C LEU A 1044 57.53 -19.24 14.95
N TRP A 1045 58.69 -18.86 14.43
CA TRP A 1045 59.98 -19.16 15.06
C TRP A 1045 60.44 -18.12 16.09
N TRP A 1046 60.05 -16.86 15.91
CA TRP A 1046 60.38 -15.73 16.79
C TRP A 1046 59.37 -14.59 16.62
N GLY A 1047 59.27 -13.72 17.63
CA GLY A 1047 58.29 -12.63 17.70
C GLY A 1047 57.25 -12.88 18.79
N GLU A 1048 56.26 -12.00 18.92
CA GLU A 1048 55.16 -12.19 19.87
C GLU A 1048 54.24 -13.33 19.40
N ASN A 1049 53.71 -14.11 20.33
CA ASN A 1049 52.85 -15.24 20.02
C ASN A 1049 51.41 -14.86 19.71
N ALA A 1050 50.73 -15.78 19.02
CA ALA A 1050 49.31 -15.76 18.76
C ALA A 1050 48.53 -16.59 19.80
N SER A 1051 47.25 -16.23 20.02
CA SER A 1051 46.26 -17.04 20.73
C SER A 1051 45.32 -17.81 19.79
N SER A 1052 45.31 -17.48 18.49
CA SER A 1052 44.69 -18.30 17.43
C SER A 1052 45.37 -18.13 16.08
N VAL A 1053 45.14 -19.08 15.17
CA VAL A 1053 45.51 -18.96 13.76
C VAL A 1053 44.38 -19.48 12.86
N ARG A 1054 43.99 -18.68 11.87
CA ARG A 1054 43.07 -19.06 10.80
C ARG A 1054 43.85 -19.44 9.55
N PHE A 1055 43.56 -20.58 8.96
CA PHE A 1055 44.10 -21.02 7.67
C PHE A 1055 43.08 -20.73 6.57
N TYR A 1056 43.56 -20.35 5.39
CA TYR A 1056 42.71 -20.02 4.24
C TYR A 1056 43.18 -20.76 3.00
N GLU A 1057 42.23 -21.22 2.18
CA GLU A 1057 42.43 -21.79 0.87
C GLU A 1057 41.76 -20.90 -0.18
N ASN A 1058 42.51 -20.43 -1.17
CA ASN A 1058 42.03 -19.54 -2.24
C ASN A 1058 41.25 -18.32 -1.72
N GLY A 1059 41.57 -17.85 -0.50
CA GLY A 1059 40.91 -16.74 0.19
C GLY A 1059 39.72 -17.13 1.08
N ARG A 1060 39.19 -18.35 0.99
CA ARG A 1060 38.11 -18.86 1.87
C ARG A 1060 38.71 -19.45 3.16
N LEU A 1061 38.06 -19.22 4.29
CA LEU A 1061 38.47 -19.84 5.57
C LEU A 1061 38.41 -21.37 5.45
N LEU A 1062 39.52 -22.03 5.78
CA LEU A 1062 39.67 -23.48 5.80
C LEU A 1062 39.46 -24.05 7.21
N ASP A 1063 40.17 -23.50 8.20
CA ASP A 1063 40.10 -23.95 9.60
C ASP A 1063 40.61 -22.86 10.57
N THR A 1064 40.24 -22.95 11.85
CA THR A 1064 40.66 -22.04 12.94
C THR A 1064 41.24 -22.83 14.10
N VAL A 1065 42.56 -22.74 14.30
CA VAL A 1065 43.27 -23.46 15.36
C VAL A 1065 43.54 -22.52 16.55
N PRO A 1066 43.01 -22.81 17.76
CA PRO A 1066 43.37 -22.08 18.97
C PRO A 1066 44.80 -22.43 19.41
N LEU A 1067 45.54 -21.44 19.91
CA LEU A 1067 46.95 -21.57 20.28
C LEU A 1067 47.20 -21.17 21.73
N ALA A 1068 47.96 -21.98 22.45
CA ALA A 1068 48.43 -21.60 23.78
C ALA A 1068 49.45 -20.45 23.68
N TYR A 1069 49.09 -19.27 24.19
CA TYR A 1069 49.99 -18.13 24.28
C TYR A 1069 51.17 -18.44 25.23
N ARG A 1070 52.39 -18.08 24.80
CA ARG A 1070 53.66 -18.40 25.50
C ARG A 1070 54.71 -17.29 25.37
N GLY A 1071 54.27 -16.03 25.35
CA GLY A 1071 55.16 -14.88 25.16
C GLY A 1071 55.77 -14.87 23.77
N THR A 1072 57.06 -15.18 23.65
CA THR A 1072 57.84 -15.15 22.40
C THR A 1072 58.45 -16.50 22.00
N TRP A 1073 57.99 -17.60 22.62
CA TRP A 1073 58.46 -18.95 22.33
C TRP A 1073 57.83 -19.50 21.04
N ALA A 1074 58.62 -20.21 20.23
CA ALA A 1074 58.15 -20.75 18.96
C ALA A 1074 56.81 -21.51 19.06
N GLN A 1075 55.92 -21.24 18.10
CA GLN A 1075 54.60 -21.87 17.96
C GLN A 1075 54.48 -22.60 16.62
N THR A 1076 53.77 -23.73 16.63
CA THR A 1076 53.45 -24.51 15.45
C THR A 1076 51.95 -24.84 15.47
N ALA A 1077 51.29 -24.73 14.32
CA ALA A 1077 49.93 -25.21 14.10
C ALA A 1077 49.88 -26.09 12.86
N ARG A 1078 48.96 -27.06 12.83
CA ARG A 1078 48.79 -27.99 11.71
C ARG A 1078 47.33 -28.20 11.39
N VAL A 1079 47.00 -28.23 10.09
CA VAL A 1079 45.66 -28.49 9.57
C VAL A 1079 45.77 -29.52 8.43
N PRO A 1080 45.04 -30.65 8.48
CA PRO A 1080 44.95 -31.58 7.38
C PRO A 1080 44.07 -31.00 6.26
N VAL A 1081 44.58 -31.04 5.04
CA VAL A 1081 43.84 -30.86 3.79
C VAL A 1081 43.64 -32.25 3.20
N THR A 1082 42.43 -32.55 2.71
CA THR A 1082 42.12 -33.84 2.10
C THR A 1082 41.26 -33.70 0.86
N GLY A 1083 41.33 -34.71 -0.02
CA GLY A 1083 40.44 -34.87 -1.18
C GLY A 1083 40.54 -33.76 -2.23
N ARG A 1084 41.69 -33.10 -2.35
CA ARG A 1084 41.90 -32.10 -3.41
C ARG A 1084 42.11 -32.76 -4.77
N ALA A 1085 41.45 -32.26 -5.79
CA ALA A 1085 41.60 -32.73 -7.17
C ALA A 1085 42.90 -32.17 -7.80
N ASP A 1086 43.28 -32.68 -8.96
CA ASP A 1086 44.44 -32.17 -9.70
C ASP A 1086 44.25 -30.67 -10.03
N GLY A 1087 45.20 -29.84 -9.61
CA GLY A 1087 44.99 -28.39 -9.57
C GLY A 1087 46.06 -27.62 -8.81
N THR A 1088 45.82 -26.31 -8.66
CA THR A 1088 46.71 -25.38 -7.96
C THR A 1088 45.93 -24.66 -6.87
N TYR A 1089 46.40 -24.78 -5.62
CA TYR A 1089 45.75 -24.23 -4.43
C TYR A 1089 46.66 -23.22 -3.74
N ARG A 1090 46.10 -22.09 -3.31
CA ARG A 1090 46.82 -20.99 -2.64
C ARG A 1090 46.43 -20.94 -1.17
N TYR A 1091 47.42 -20.98 -0.28
CA TYR A 1091 47.22 -20.98 1.16
C TYR A 1091 47.83 -19.75 1.83
N THR A 1092 47.10 -19.18 2.78
CA THR A 1092 47.62 -18.19 3.74
C THR A 1092 47.18 -18.55 5.14
N ALA A 1093 47.85 -18.02 6.15
CA ALA A 1093 47.40 -18.08 7.52
C ALA A 1093 47.40 -16.68 8.16
N VAL A 1094 46.41 -16.41 9.02
CA VAL A 1094 46.29 -15.18 9.81
C VAL A 1094 46.38 -15.54 11.28
N LEU A 1095 47.48 -15.13 11.91
CA LEU A 1095 47.73 -15.27 13.33
C LEU A 1095 47.09 -14.08 14.05
N ALA A 1096 46.43 -14.31 15.19
CA ALA A 1096 45.78 -13.26 15.97
C ALA A 1096 46.12 -13.36 17.47
N ASN A 1097 46.21 -12.20 18.14
CA ASN A 1097 46.28 -12.05 19.59
C ASN A 1097 45.53 -10.79 20.04
N THR A 1098 45.44 -10.50 21.34
CA THR A 1098 44.71 -9.33 21.87
C THR A 1098 45.13 -7.98 21.25
N ARG A 1099 46.32 -7.88 20.64
CA ARG A 1099 46.86 -6.64 20.03
C ARG A 1099 46.69 -6.56 18.51
N GLY A 1100 46.20 -7.61 17.85
CA GLY A 1100 45.88 -7.61 16.43
C GLY A 1100 46.35 -8.86 15.69
N GLU A 1101 46.45 -8.72 14.38
CA GLU A 1101 46.74 -9.81 13.44
C GLU A 1101 48.03 -9.59 12.65
N THR A 1102 48.61 -10.72 12.22
CA THR A 1102 49.71 -10.82 11.25
C THR A 1102 49.42 -11.97 10.27
N ARG A 1103 49.51 -11.69 8.96
CA ARG A 1103 49.28 -12.67 7.88
C ARG A 1103 50.61 -13.23 7.35
N THR A 1104 50.65 -14.51 7.02
CA THR A 1104 51.80 -15.15 6.35
C THR A 1104 51.92 -14.72 4.89
N ALA A 1105 53.07 -14.98 4.28
CA ALA A 1105 53.15 -15.03 2.81
C ALA A 1105 52.21 -16.12 2.26
N GLU A 1106 51.78 -15.97 1.01
CA GLU A 1106 51.01 -16.99 0.30
C GLU A 1106 51.91 -18.16 -0.11
N MET A 1107 51.44 -19.38 0.13
CA MET A 1107 52.07 -20.63 -0.30
C MET A 1107 51.20 -21.28 -1.38
N THR A 1108 51.79 -21.64 -2.52
CA THR A 1108 51.11 -22.42 -3.56
C THR A 1108 51.41 -23.91 -3.39
N VAL A 1109 50.38 -24.75 -3.47
CA VAL A 1109 50.49 -26.21 -3.53
C VAL A 1109 49.90 -26.69 -4.85
N VAL A 1110 50.61 -27.58 -5.54
CA VAL A 1110 50.14 -28.22 -6.77
C VAL A 1110 49.82 -29.68 -6.46
N VAL A 1111 48.62 -30.10 -6.85
CA VAL A 1111 48.14 -31.49 -6.82
C VAL A 1111 48.15 -31.98 -8.26
N ASP A 1112 48.81 -33.11 -8.52
CA ASP A 1112 49.02 -33.66 -9.88
C ASP A 1112 48.94 -35.20 -9.96
N ALA A 1113 48.48 -35.84 -8.87
CA ALA A 1113 48.32 -37.29 -8.77
C ALA A 1113 47.04 -37.69 -8.00
N ALA A 1114 46.00 -36.87 -7.94
CA ALA A 1114 44.75 -37.18 -7.23
C ALA A 1114 43.88 -38.20 -7.98
N ALA A 1115 43.86 -38.15 -9.31
CA ALA A 1115 43.22 -39.19 -10.12
C ALA A 1115 43.95 -40.54 -9.96
N PRO A 1116 43.27 -41.70 -10.13
CA PRO A 1116 43.91 -42.99 -9.91
C PRO A 1116 45.08 -43.25 -10.85
N GLY A 1117 46.14 -43.90 -10.39
CA GLY A 1117 47.24 -44.32 -11.28
C GLY A 1117 46.75 -45.29 -12.36
N ILE A 1118 47.37 -45.25 -13.55
CA ILE A 1118 46.99 -46.08 -14.69
C ILE A 1118 47.33 -47.56 -14.40
N PRO A 1119 46.35 -48.49 -14.40
CA PRO A 1119 46.64 -49.89 -14.17
C PRO A 1119 47.25 -50.56 -15.40
N VAL A 1120 48.18 -51.50 -15.16
CA VAL A 1120 48.80 -52.35 -16.18
C VAL A 1120 48.01 -53.66 -16.27
N LEU A 1121 47.55 -54.01 -17.47
CA LEU A 1121 46.78 -55.23 -17.70
C LEU A 1121 47.68 -56.44 -18.00
N SER A 1122 47.19 -57.62 -17.64
CA SER A 1122 47.77 -58.93 -17.92
C SER A 1122 46.67 -60.00 -18.03
N HIS A 1123 46.96 -61.14 -18.65
CA HIS A 1123 46.06 -62.29 -18.74
C HIS A 1123 46.82 -63.61 -18.53
N ASP A 1124 46.09 -64.69 -18.21
CA ASP A 1124 46.60 -66.06 -18.03
C ASP A 1124 46.17 -67.04 -19.14
N ASN A 1125 45.55 -66.54 -20.23
CA ASN A 1125 45.11 -67.29 -21.43
C ASN A 1125 46.24 -67.90 -22.28
N ASP A 1126 47.11 -68.72 -21.69
CA ASP A 1126 48.24 -69.36 -22.37
C ASP A 1126 47.84 -70.56 -23.24
N ASP A 1127 46.72 -71.23 -22.93
CA ASP A 1127 46.18 -72.36 -23.69
C ASP A 1127 45.24 -71.94 -24.85
N GLY A 1128 44.69 -70.73 -24.78
CA GLY A 1128 43.86 -70.11 -25.81
C GLY A 1128 42.44 -70.64 -25.86
N ASP A 1129 41.89 -71.16 -24.75
CA ASP A 1129 40.60 -71.86 -24.70
C ASP A 1129 39.34 -70.98 -24.55
N GLY A 1130 39.52 -69.69 -24.25
CA GLY A 1130 38.42 -68.73 -24.07
C GLY A 1130 37.95 -68.54 -22.62
N THR A 1131 38.67 -69.12 -21.65
CA THR A 1131 38.44 -68.98 -20.21
C THR A 1131 39.71 -68.48 -19.52
N PHE A 1132 39.73 -67.23 -19.06
CA PHE A 1132 40.93 -66.58 -18.53
C PHE A 1132 40.63 -65.40 -17.60
N THR A 1133 41.59 -65.05 -16.76
CA THR A 1133 41.53 -63.90 -15.85
C THR A 1133 42.24 -62.70 -16.46
N VAL A 1134 41.51 -61.64 -16.79
CA VAL A 1134 42.12 -60.32 -17.03
C VAL A 1134 42.44 -59.69 -15.68
N THR A 1135 43.72 -59.42 -15.44
CA THR A 1135 44.22 -58.84 -14.19
C THR A 1135 44.77 -57.44 -14.43
N ALA A 1136 44.15 -56.44 -13.81
CA ALA A 1136 44.58 -55.04 -13.79
C ALA A 1136 45.39 -54.77 -12.52
N ASN A 1137 46.70 -54.56 -12.66
CA ASN A 1137 47.62 -54.28 -11.56
C ASN A 1137 48.04 -52.80 -11.58
N LEU A 1138 47.70 -52.06 -10.54
CA LEU A 1138 48.30 -50.76 -10.23
C LEU A 1138 49.42 -50.98 -9.21
N TRP A 1139 50.68 -50.90 -9.65
CA TRP A 1139 51.84 -51.19 -8.79
C TRP A 1139 52.25 -50.02 -7.89
N TRP A 1140 52.02 -48.79 -8.34
CA TRP A 1140 52.32 -47.54 -7.64
C TRP A 1140 51.43 -46.42 -8.19
N GLY A 1141 51.00 -45.50 -7.32
CA GLY A 1141 50.10 -44.39 -7.66
C GLY A 1141 48.83 -44.39 -6.82
N THR A 1142 48.02 -43.35 -7.00
CA THR A 1142 46.78 -43.17 -6.24
C THR A 1142 45.78 -44.26 -6.57
N ASN A 1143 45.19 -44.84 -5.53
CA ASN A 1143 44.28 -45.96 -5.69
C ASN A 1143 42.90 -45.50 -6.18
N ALA A 1144 42.24 -46.38 -6.93
CA ALA A 1144 40.83 -46.24 -7.27
C ALA A 1144 39.93 -46.69 -6.11
N THR A 1145 38.69 -46.19 -6.10
CA THR A 1145 37.59 -46.70 -5.27
C THR A 1145 36.61 -47.56 -6.06
N SER A 1146 36.68 -47.56 -7.40
CA SER A 1146 35.92 -48.48 -8.28
C SER A 1146 36.62 -48.70 -9.62
N TYR A 1147 36.21 -49.73 -10.36
CA TYR A 1147 36.72 -50.05 -11.69
C TYR A 1147 35.63 -50.44 -12.69
N ARG A 1148 35.92 -50.30 -13.98
CA ARG A 1148 35.15 -50.86 -15.10
C ARG A 1148 36.06 -51.60 -16.08
N VAL A 1149 35.70 -52.81 -16.46
CA VAL A 1149 36.36 -53.60 -17.50
C VAL A 1149 35.55 -53.53 -18.78
N PHE A 1150 36.23 -53.25 -19.88
CA PHE A 1150 35.67 -53.20 -21.22
C PHE A 1150 36.27 -54.32 -22.07
N GLU A 1151 35.44 -54.98 -22.87
CA GLU A 1151 35.81 -55.89 -23.96
C GLU A 1151 35.29 -55.30 -25.28
N ASP A 1152 36.18 -55.07 -26.23
CA ASP A 1152 35.87 -54.50 -27.56
C ASP A 1152 35.00 -53.22 -27.50
N GLY A 1153 35.20 -52.42 -26.45
CA GLY A 1153 34.49 -51.16 -26.19
C GLY A 1153 33.19 -51.27 -25.39
N ARG A 1154 32.73 -52.48 -25.02
CA ARG A 1154 31.54 -52.71 -24.19
C ARG A 1154 31.95 -53.02 -22.74
N VAL A 1155 31.24 -52.47 -21.75
CA VAL A 1155 31.46 -52.82 -20.33
C VAL A 1155 31.05 -54.27 -20.11
N VAL A 1156 31.95 -55.08 -19.54
CA VAL A 1156 31.73 -56.50 -19.22
C VAL A 1156 31.83 -56.80 -17.72
N ALA A 1157 32.41 -55.89 -16.93
CA ALA A 1157 32.36 -55.92 -15.47
C ALA A 1157 32.55 -54.52 -14.87
N GLU A 1158 32.00 -54.32 -13.67
CA GLU A 1158 32.30 -53.17 -12.82
C GLU A 1158 32.25 -53.58 -11.34
N GLY A 1159 32.89 -52.81 -10.46
CA GLY A 1159 32.84 -53.06 -9.02
C GLY A 1159 33.70 -52.11 -8.19
N ASP A 1160 33.55 -52.20 -6.87
CA ASP A 1160 34.25 -51.37 -5.90
C ASP A 1160 35.66 -51.89 -5.56
N LEU A 1161 36.53 -50.98 -5.11
CA LEU A 1161 37.89 -51.26 -4.66
C LEU A 1161 38.17 -50.54 -3.33
N ALA A 1162 38.84 -51.23 -2.42
CA ALA A 1162 39.38 -50.59 -1.22
C ALA A 1162 40.65 -49.80 -1.59
N ALA A 1163 40.59 -48.47 -1.48
CA ALA A 1163 41.74 -47.59 -1.68
C ALA A 1163 42.73 -47.71 -0.50
N ARG A 1164 44.02 -47.87 -0.83
CA ARG A 1164 45.13 -48.02 0.12
C ARG A 1164 46.39 -47.28 -0.37
N THR A 1165 46.21 -46.11 -0.98
CA THR A 1165 47.27 -45.24 -1.53
C THR A 1165 48.47 -45.13 -0.56
N PRO A 1166 49.73 -45.21 -1.03
CA PRO A 1166 50.19 -45.46 -2.40
C PRO A 1166 50.42 -46.96 -2.70
N LYS A 1167 49.87 -47.88 -1.89
CA LYS A 1167 50.14 -49.32 -2.02
C LYS A 1167 49.55 -49.88 -3.31
N ALA A 1168 50.14 -50.98 -3.78
CA ALA A 1168 49.67 -51.69 -4.95
C ALA A 1168 48.19 -52.14 -4.79
N GLN A 1169 47.44 -52.01 -5.87
CA GLN A 1169 46.02 -52.33 -5.97
C GLN A 1169 45.78 -53.22 -7.20
N GLN A 1170 44.84 -54.15 -7.09
CA GLN A 1170 44.53 -55.11 -8.15
C GLN A 1170 43.02 -55.24 -8.33
N ALA A 1171 42.58 -55.31 -9.58
CA ALA A 1171 41.24 -55.76 -9.96
C ALA A 1171 41.37 -56.96 -10.92
N THR A 1172 40.44 -57.91 -10.83
CA THR A 1172 40.44 -59.12 -11.68
C THR A 1172 39.06 -59.33 -12.30
N TYR A 1173 39.03 -59.79 -13.54
CA TYR A 1173 37.82 -60.19 -14.25
C TYR A 1173 38.03 -61.58 -14.85
N ALA A 1174 37.20 -62.54 -14.45
CA ALA A 1174 37.18 -63.88 -15.02
C ALA A 1174 36.31 -63.88 -16.29
N ALA A 1175 36.96 -63.82 -17.44
CA ALA A 1175 36.33 -64.00 -18.74
C ALA A 1175 36.10 -65.51 -18.99
N SER A 1176 34.93 -65.87 -19.53
CA SER A 1176 34.61 -67.27 -19.86
C SER A 1176 33.69 -67.35 -21.06
N GLY A 1177 33.89 -68.35 -21.92
CA GLY A 1177 33.14 -68.49 -23.17
C GLY A 1177 33.44 -67.41 -24.22
N VAL A 1178 34.60 -66.75 -24.13
CA VAL A 1178 35.04 -65.73 -25.09
C VAL A 1178 35.24 -66.39 -26.46
N SER A 1179 34.73 -65.77 -27.52
CA SER A 1179 34.75 -66.36 -28.86
C SER A 1179 36.17 -66.48 -29.42
N ARG A 1180 36.39 -67.43 -30.33
CA ARG A 1180 37.65 -67.54 -31.08
C ARG A 1180 37.90 -66.27 -31.91
N GLY A 1181 38.86 -65.47 -31.50
CA GLY A 1181 39.10 -64.14 -32.05
C GLY A 1181 40.22 -63.39 -31.34
N SER A 1182 40.34 -62.10 -31.64
CA SER A 1182 41.27 -61.17 -31.02
C SER A 1182 40.45 -60.08 -30.32
N HIS A 1183 40.42 -60.11 -28.99
CA HIS A 1183 39.57 -59.27 -28.16
C HIS A 1183 40.41 -58.24 -27.39
N ALA A 1184 39.99 -56.97 -27.42
CA ALA A 1184 40.70 -55.87 -26.79
C ALA A 1184 40.07 -55.53 -25.43
N TYR A 1185 40.80 -55.80 -24.35
CA TYR A 1185 40.41 -55.47 -22.99
C TYR A 1185 40.99 -54.14 -22.54
N ARG A 1186 40.21 -53.34 -21.84
CA ARG A 1186 40.63 -52.07 -21.22
C ARG A 1186 40.01 -51.95 -19.84
N VAL A 1187 40.73 -51.40 -18.86
CA VAL A 1187 40.18 -51.15 -17.52
C VAL A 1187 40.27 -49.67 -17.20
N GLU A 1188 39.16 -49.12 -16.73
CA GLU A 1188 39.07 -47.79 -16.15
C GLU A 1188 39.08 -47.90 -14.63
N PHE A 1189 39.95 -47.13 -13.99
CA PHE A 1189 40.10 -47.01 -12.54
C PHE A 1189 39.59 -45.63 -12.12
N ARG A 1190 38.70 -45.57 -11.12
CA ARG A 1190 37.93 -44.36 -10.79
C ARG A 1190 37.98 -44.05 -9.30
N ASN A 1191 38.09 -42.77 -8.94
CA ASN A 1191 37.89 -42.26 -7.58
C ASN A 1191 37.14 -40.90 -7.63
N ALA A 1192 37.00 -40.22 -6.49
CA ALA A 1192 36.32 -38.92 -6.43
C ALA A 1192 37.04 -37.78 -7.17
N ALA A 1193 38.35 -37.89 -7.40
CA ALA A 1193 39.15 -36.89 -8.10
C ALA A 1193 39.23 -37.12 -9.62
N GLY A 1194 38.95 -38.33 -10.12
CA GLY A 1194 38.93 -38.58 -11.56
C GLY A 1194 38.89 -40.05 -11.98
N THR A 1195 39.17 -40.27 -13.26
CA THR A 1195 39.25 -41.59 -13.91
C THR A 1195 40.54 -41.70 -14.69
N SER A 1196 41.24 -42.82 -14.54
CA SER A 1196 42.34 -43.21 -15.41
C SER A 1196 42.01 -44.48 -16.18
N THR A 1197 42.69 -44.68 -17.31
CA THR A 1197 42.37 -45.74 -18.28
C THR A 1197 43.63 -46.50 -18.65
N SER A 1198 43.58 -47.83 -18.58
CA SER A 1198 44.69 -48.69 -19.00
C SER A 1198 45.00 -48.55 -20.49
N THR A 1199 46.24 -48.86 -20.88
CA THR A 1199 46.49 -49.26 -22.27
C THR A 1199 45.66 -50.51 -22.59
N PRO A 1200 45.07 -50.64 -23.79
CA PRO A 1200 44.35 -51.85 -24.17
C PRO A 1200 45.26 -53.08 -24.23
N LEU A 1201 44.79 -54.20 -23.67
CA LEU A 1201 45.42 -55.52 -23.76
C LEU A 1201 44.67 -56.37 -24.79
N THR A 1202 45.36 -56.82 -25.82
CA THR A 1202 44.76 -57.72 -26.81
C THR A 1202 44.97 -59.17 -26.39
N VAL A 1203 43.88 -59.93 -26.24
CA VAL A 1203 43.90 -61.36 -25.92
C VAL A 1203 43.44 -62.14 -27.16
N THR A 1204 44.19 -63.17 -27.55
CA THR A 1204 43.85 -64.01 -28.72
C THR A 1204 43.35 -65.39 -28.29
N VAL A 1205 42.06 -65.64 -28.45
CA VAL A 1205 41.44 -66.96 -28.25
C VAL A 1205 41.62 -67.80 -29.52
N ARG A 1206 42.09 -69.05 -29.36
CA ARG A 1206 42.55 -69.88 -30.49
C ARG A 1206 41.67 -71.10 -30.76
N ARG A 1207 40.90 -71.56 -29.78
CA ARG A 1207 40.10 -72.79 -29.83
C ARG A 1207 38.61 -72.49 -29.81
#